data_AF-A0A4P8XTD1-F1
#
_entry.id   AF-A0A4P8XTD1-F1
#
_cell.length_a   1.000
_cell.length_b   1.000
_cell.length_c   1.000
_cell.angle_alpha   90.00
_cell.angle_beta   90.00
_cell.angle_gamma   90.00
#
_symmetry.space_group_name_H-M   'P 1'
#
loop_
_entity.id
_entity.type
_entity.pdbx_description
1 polymer ?
#
loop_
_entity_poly.entity_id
_entity_poly.type
_entity_poly.pdbx_seq_one_letter_code
_entity_poly.pdbx_strand_id
1 'polypeptide(L)'
;MKKLLSLFLVLAVVFSTVATFSAEEKAFDGYIYMTVERNTLGQGFVQEPIKVGYYEGESLADITERMLGDRSTFTGTVSSSYYLAGIKDGGEPENWSKDNIPEDIKKALGDEIGDRTESDKLGEFDYSSYSGWMFTVDNKGIDVGAGGVSYADKADTTHYTNGSVVRLQYTVYGYGEDVGISWGMMSFDTTNKFVDRSKLISYVADINEENAQSEYGTAYTDAVNLLTQWNVTEEQIDNAVKALDEAKEEKEFDGYVYMTVERNTLGQGFVQEPIKVGYYKGDSLAVITERMLGDRSTYEGKVDSSYYLQGIVDGGEPENWSKDNIPTDIKNALGDDIKGRAESDKLKANDYSTYGGWMCTLDNKGTDVGSGDVTYADKADTTHYTDGSVIRLQYSLYGYGEDIGISYGYYKFDTTNKFADRSDLIKYIADINDNNEQDEYGTAYTDAVKLLNTWNVTEEEINSAIKALDATQEDTHNVEWAGAMNNFKDGNQVTDTKVVKNNPEEKWSYELNRTKGSWGTYYAGQSVIVDDYLYATGAGSLHKVDTKTGKGETVAVAGSTSFYYDYVAYGDGMIFVSTSNDIEAFDIDTLQSLGKVKGTFSQYHPMQYYKGYLVCNGNIYKVNKNSDNVLTQVGEGTIGSDSFNWSQGVFANNYYYVVATNDIYCVDYKTNTIKYQYKFDENRTTTYNIGGELAYDSTTDYLYWGSYKQKNLHAVKLDDKGDFDKETYKSATISQETVCAPVVYNNRIYVAGQGGTIDVINGNPDDSNFMSTIYTTNKIGMKIQSNPILSTGYEEETGNVYIYVQSYNAPGNIYYLEDNANSTSGELKQLSNLSTTSTAAYAYEQIAIDDEGQIYFFNEEGYLYCYGEKHIHNYTYETLLNGKHIKTCDGCGESEEEFCTFENNKCIYCGVERSKYIYGDINQDGEVNVQDTTLLQKYATKLAELNDVQKECAKFDDMENITVKSATKIQKYIANPELDTLIGASFYMYSK
;
A
#
# COMPACT_ATOMS: atom_id res chain seq x y z
N MET A 1 -14.01 -0.11 -11.00
CA MET A 1 -14.60 0.87 -11.95
C MET A 1 -15.88 0.31 -12.60
N LYS A 2 -17.02 0.42 -11.93
CA LYS A 2 -18.38 0.31 -12.50
C LYS A 2 -19.39 0.77 -11.44
N LYS A 3 -19.32 2.05 -11.08
CA LYS A 3 -20.34 2.92 -10.44
C LYS A 3 -19.65 4.06 -9.69
N LEU A 4 -19.13 5.03 -10.43
CA LEU A 4 -18.93 6.42 -10.00
C LEU A 4 -18.52 7.21 -11.24
N LEU A 5 -19.50 7.32 -12.14
CA LEU A 5 -19.44 8.08 -13.37
C LEU A 5 -20.75 8.87 -13.44
N SER A 6 -20.94 9.73 -12.45
CA SER A 6 -22.15 10.55 -12.30
C SER A 6 -21.85 11.80 -11.48
N LEU A 7 -20.81 12.57 -11.84
CA LEU A 7 -20.73 14.00 -11.48
C LEU A 7 -19.81 14.84 -12.41
N PHE A 8 -19.67 14.45 -13.68
CA PHE A 8 -18.99 15.27 -14.70
C PHE A 8 -19.82 15.29 -15.98
N LEU A 9 -20.99 15.93 -15.91
CA LEU A 9 -21.91 15.98 -17.04
C LEU A 9 -22.64 17.31 -17.13
N VAL A 10 -21.89 18.41 -17.30
CA VAL A 10 -22.35 19.58 -18.08
C VAL A 10 -21.13 20.29 -18.70
N LEU A 11 -20.45 19.68 -19.69
CA LEU A 11 -19.92 20.40 -20.88
C LEU A 11 -19.38 19.44 -21.95
N ALA A 12 -20.16 18.43 -22.37
CA ALA A 12 -19.85 17.65 -23.57
C ALA A 12 -21.11 17.01 -24.14
N VAL A 13 -22.05 17.83 -24.65
CA VAL A 13 -23.14 17.30 -25.47
C VAL A 13 -23.37 18.19 -26.68
N VAL A 14 -22.52 18.02 -27.70
CA VAL A 14 -22.97 17.99 -29.10
C VAL A 14 -22.06 17.01 -29.83
N PHE A 15 -22.55 15.80 -30.11
CA PHE A 15 -22.55 15.20 -31.46
C PHE A 15 -23.25 13.84 -31.39
N SER A 16 -24.48 13.85 -31.88
CA SER A 16 -25.19 12.66 -32.31
C SER A 16 -24.75 12.32 -33.74
N THR A 17 -24.77 11.02 -34.04
CA THR A 17 -24.61 10.39 -35.38
C THR A 17 -23.22 10.44 -36.04
N VAL A 18 -22.62 9.25 -36.10
CA VAL A 18 -21.43 8.93 -36.90
C VAL A 18 -21.73 9.14 -38.38
N ALA A 19 -21.15 10.20 -38.95
CA ALA A 19 -20.77 10.25 -40.35
C ALA A 19 -19.26 10.49 -40.38
N THR A 20 -18.50 9.46 -40.74
CA THR A 20 -17.05 9.55 -40.93
C THR A 20 -16.73 10.51 -42.08
N PHE A 21 -16.34 11.74 -41.74
CA PHE A 21 -15.45 12.56 -42.56
C PHE A 21 -14.10 12.58 -41.84
N SER A 22 -13.07 12.06 -42.50
CA SER A 22 -11.69 12.24 -42.07
C SER A 22 -11.33 13.71 -42.25
N ALA A 23 -11.32 14.46 -41.15
CA ALA A 23 -10.50 15.65 -41.00
C ALA A 23 -9.14 15.17 -40.45
N GLU A 24 -8.03 15.65 -41.00
CA GLU A 24 -6.72 15.47 -40.36
C GLU A 24 -6.79 16.08 -38.95
N GLU A 25 -6.51 15.26 -37.93
CA GLU A 25 -6.36 15.74 -36.55
C GLU A 25 -5.06 16.54 -36.49
N LYS A 26 -5.14 17.85 -36.22
CA LYS A 26 -3.96 18.69 -36.04
C LYS A 26 -3.22 18.24 -34.77
N ALA A 27 -1.89 18.12 -34.83
CA ALA A 27 -1.08 17.72 -33.69
C ALA A 27 -1.08 18.81 -32.61
N PHE A 28 -1.14 18.41 -31.34
CA PHE A 28 -0.99 19.32 -30.20
C PHE A 28 0.45 19.86 -30.15
N ASP A 29 0.62 21.17 -29.96
CA ASP A 29 1.92 21.84 -30.12
C ASP A 29 2.36 22.64 -28.87
N GLY A 30 1.42 23.04 -28.00
CA GLY A 30 1.76 23.65 -26.72
C GLY A 30 0.62 24.42 -26.07
N TYR A 31 0.96 25.34 -25.17
CA TYR A 31 0.02 26.18 -24.43
C TYR A 31 0.33 27.67 -24.57
N ILE A 32 -0.71 28.50 -24.53
CA ILE A 32 -0.64 29.95 -24.27
C ILE A 32 -1.55 30.30 -23.10
N TYR A 33 -1.38 31.48 -22.52
CA TYR A 33 -2.22 31.99 -21.44
C TYR A 33 -3.13 33.09 -21.98
N MET A 34 -4.42 33.06 -21.64
CA MET A 34 -5.40 34.01 -22.18
C MET A 34 -6.27 34.67 -21.11
N THR A 35 -6.59 35.94 -21.31
CA THR A 35 -7.58 36.71 -20.51
C THR A 35 -8.51 37.52 -21.42
N VAL A 36 -9.71 37.84 -20.90
CA VAL A 36 -10.65 38.78 -21.55
C VAL A 36 -11.06 39.84 -20.54
N GLU A 37 -10.75 41.10 -20.84
CA GLU A 37 -10.68 42.18 -19.86
C GLU A 37 -11.50 43.42 -20.29
N ARG A 38 -12.28 43.95 -19.34
CA ARG A 38 -13.03 45.22 -19.46
C ARG A 38 -12.53 46.25 -18.44
N ASN A 39 -11.21 46.26 -18.22
CA ASN A 39 -10.58 47.06 -17.16
C ASN A 39 -10.71 48.58 -17.41
N THR A 40 -10.71 49.02 -18.67
CA THR A 40 -10.96 50.43 -19.06
C THR A 40 -12.36 50.93 -18.67
N LEU A 41 -13.31 50.03 -18.47
CA LEU A 41 -14.66 50.34 -17.97
C LEU A 41 -14.78 50.16 -16.45
N GLY A 42 -13.74 49.63 -15.79
CA GLY A 42 -13.83 49.21 -14.38
C GLY A 42 -14.75 48.01 -14.15
N GLN A 43 -14.98 47.19 -15.17
CA GLN A 43 -15.89 46.02 -15.11
C GLN A 43 -15.17 44.68 -14.89
N GLY A 44 -13.84 44.67 -14.80
CA GLY A 44 -13.04 43.47 -14.54
C GLY A 44 -13.06 42.44 -15.69
N PHE A 45 -12.96 41.16 -15.34
CA PHE A 45 -12.86 40.07 -16.31
C PHE A 45 -14.21 39.67 -16.93
N VAL A 46 -14.13 39.21 -18.17
CA VAL A 46 -15.13 38.37 -18.84
C VAL A 46 -14.70 36.90 -18.81
N GLN A 47 -13.38 36.69 -18.81
CA GLN A 47 -12.69 35.43 -18.62
C GLN A 47 -11.44 35.73 -17.79
N GLU A 48 -11.36 35.15 -16.59
CA GLU A 48 -10.16 35.17 -15.75
C GLU A 48 -8.99 34.45 -16.45
N PRO A 49 -7.72 34.66 -16.02
CA PRO A 49 -6.57 33.98 -16.59
C PRO A 49 -6.76 32.47 -16.68
N ILE A 50 -6.60 31.94 -17.89
CA ILE A 50 -6.68 30.50 -18.19
C ILE A 50 -5.54 30.06 -19.09
N LYS A 51 -5.21 28.77 -19.02
CA LYS A 51 -4.25 28.10 -19.89
C LYS A 51 -4.99 27.44 -21.07
N VAL A 52 -4.56 27.72 -22.29
CA VAL A 52 -5.25 27.27 -23.51
C VAL A 52 -4.26 26.54 -24.41
N GLY A 53 -4.58 25.28 -24.76
CA GLY A 53 -3.80 24.51 -25.71
C GLY A 53 -3.95 25.03 -27.14
N TYR A 54 -2.86 24.96 -27.93
CA TYR A 54 -2.87 25.22 -29.37
C TYR A 54 -2.30 24.05 -30.17
N TYR A 55 -2.71 23.97 -31.43
CA TYR A 55 -2.36 22.89 -32.35
C TYR A 55 -1.57 23.42 -33.55
N GLU A 56 -0.88 22.51 -34.25
CA GLU A 56 0.00 22.85 -35.37
C GLU A 56 -0.72 23.70 -36.43
N GLY A 57 -0.10 24.84 -36.78
CA GLY A 57 -0.59 25.76 -37.80
C GLY A 57 -1.87 26.51 -37.43
N GLU A 58 -2.27 26.56 -36.16
CA GLU A 58 -3.32 27.46 -35.69
C GLU A 58 -2.89 28.92 -35.69
N SER A 59 -3.85 29.80 -35.98
CA SER A 59 -3.75 31.24 -35.78
C SER A 59 -4.32 31.63 -34.42
N LEU A 60 -4.02 32.84 -33.95
CA LEU A 60 -4.61 33.34 -32.72
C LEU A 60 -6.14 33.46 -32.80
N ALA A 61 -6.69 33.66 -34.00
CA ALA A 61 -8.13 33.64 -34.22
C ALA A 61 -8.73 32.24 -33.98
N ASP A 62 -8.07 31.17 -34.40
CA ASP A 62 -8.53 29.79 -34.16
C ASP A 62 -8.61 29.49 -32.65
N ILE A 63 -7.57 29.89 -31.90
CA ILE A 63 -7.51 29.69 -30.46
C ILE A 63 -8.57 30.55 -29.74
N THR A 64 -8.76 31.80 -30.19
CA THR A 64 -9.77 32.71 -29.63
C THR A 64 -11.20 32.21 -29.84
N GLU A 65 -11.52 31.72 -31.05
CA GLU A 65 -12.84 31.16 -31.36
C GLU A 65 -13.11 29.90 -30.54
N ARG A 66 -12.08 29.07 -30.28
CA ARG A 66 -12.20 27.92 -29.38
C ARG A 66 -12.48 28.35 -27.94
N MET A 67 -11.82 29.41 -27.47
CA MET A 67 -12.00 29.93 -26.11
C MET A 67 -13.38 30.58 -25.90
N LEU A 68 -13.83 31.42 -26.85
CA LEU A 68 -15.06 32.21 -26.71
C LEU A 68 -16.30 31.49 -27.24
N GLY A 69 -16.15 30.60 -28.23
CA GLY A 69 -17.26 29.93 -28.91
C GLY A 69 -18.33 30.92 -29.37
N ASP A 70 -19.60 30.56 -29.14
CA ASP A 70 -20.78 31.36 -29.54
C ASP A 70 -20.93 32.73 -28.82
N ARG A 71 -19.96 33.09 -27.96
CA ARG A 71 -19.91 34.40 -27.30
C ARG A 71 -19.28 35.47 -28.20
N SER A 72 -18.42 35.12 -29.14
CA SER A 72 -17.75 36.10 -30.01
C SER A 72 -18.66 36.57 -31.16
N THR A 73 -18.40 37.78 -31.65
CA THR A 73 -18.85 38.26 -32.96
C THR A 73 -17.63 38.88 -33.63
N PHE A 74 -17.29 38.47 -34.85
CA PHE A 74 -16.13 39.00 -35.56
C PHE A 74 -16.48 39.45 -36.98
N THR A 75 -15.66 40.33 -37.54
CA THR A 75 -15.69 40.69 -38.97
C THR A 75 -14.43 40.16 -39.67
N GLY A 76 -14.50 40.06 -41.00
CA GLY A 76 -13.42 39.49 -41.81
C GLY A 76 -13.43 37.95 -41.88
N THR A 77 -12.26 37.33 -42.07
CA THR A 77 -12.09 35.86 -42.08
C THR A 77 -11.09 35.42 -41.02
N VAL A 78 -11.37 34.28 -40.37
CA VAL A 78 -10.48 33.62 -39.38
C VAL A 78 -9.07 33.43 -39.94
N SER A 79 -8.93 33.19 -41.24
CA SER A 79 -7.64 32.89 -41.88
C SER A 79 -6.74 34.10 -42.19
N SER A 80 -7.21 35.35 -42.08
CA SER A 80 -6.39 36.50 -42.53
C SER A 80 -6.80 37.90 -42.08
N SER A 81 -8.07 38.14 -41.72
CA SER A 81 -8.56 39.50 -41.44
C SER A 81 -9.51 39.57 -40.25
N TYR A 82 -9.36 38.63 -39.32
CA TYR A 82 -10.21 38.49 -38.14
C TYR A 82 -10.12 39.72 -37.23
N TYR A 83 -11.24 40.40 -37.03
CA TYR A 83 -11.41 41.46 -36.04
C TYR A 83 -12.57 41.12 -35.09
N LEU A 84 -12.30 41.08 -33.79
CA LEU A 84 -13.30 40.78 -32.76
C LEU A 84 -14.21 42.00 -32.55
N ALA A 85 -15.37 41.99 -33.18
CA ALA A 85 -16.35 43.08 -33.18
C ALA A 85 -17.26 43.10 -31.94
N GLY A 86 -17.32 42.02 -31.15
CA GLY A 86 -18.00 42.03 -29.87
C GLY A 86 -17.99 40.70 -29.13
N ILE A 87 -18.32 40.73 -27.84
CA ILE A 87 -18.39 39.55 -26.96
C ILE A 87 -19.69 39.59 -26.14
N LYS A 88 -20.41 38.47 -26.05
CA LYS A 88 -21.47 38.26 -25.06
C LYS A 88 -20.86 38.10 -23.67
N ASP A 89 -20.95 39.16 -22.88
CA ASP A 89 -20.25 39.31 -21.60
C ASP A 89 -21.21 39.26 -20.39
N GLY A 90 -22.51 39.06 -20.63
CA GLY A 90 -23.53 39.00 -19.58
C GLY A 90 -24.01 40.36 -19.09
N GLY A 91 -23.57 41.45 -19.72
CA GLY A 91 -23.96 42.82 -19.39
C GLY A 91 -23.09 43.50 -18.34
N GLU A 92 -23.59 44.63 -17.83
CA GLU A 92 -22.90 45.43 -16.81
C GLU A 92 -22.97 44.74 -15.44
N PRO A 93 -21.88 44.72 -14.65
CA PRO A 93 -21.89 44.15 -13.31
C PRO A 93 -22.91 44.83 -12.38
N GLU A 94 -23.38 44.08 -11.37
CA GLU A 94 -24.28 44.63 -10.36
C GLU A 94 -23.60 45.79 -9.60
N ASN A 95 -24.31 46.91 -9.42
CA ASN A 95 -23.82 48.16 -8.82
C ASN A 95 -22.75 48.92 -9.62
N TRP A 96 -22.51 48.57 -10.88
CA TRP A 96 -21.64 49.35 -11.76
C TRP A 96 -22.30 50.65 -12.24
N SER A 97 -21.50 51.69 -12.45
CA SER A 97 -21.92 52.91 -13.14
C SER A 97 -20.77 53.49 -13.98
N LYS A 98 -21.07 54.45 -14.86
CA LYS A 98 -20.05 55.18 -15.64
C LYS A 98 -19.01 55.90 -14.78
N ASP A 99 -19.28 56.13 -13.49
CA ASP A 99 -18.30 56.72 -12.59
C ASP A 99 -17.12 55.78 -12.30
N ASN A 100 -17.31 54.46 -12.47
CA ASN A 100 -16.26 53.45 -12.31
C ASN A 100 -15.21 53.48 -13.44
N ILE A 101 -15.49 54.16 -14.56
CA ILE A 101 -14.50 54.37 -15.63
C ILE A 101 -13.34 55.21 -15.06
N PRO A 102 -12.06 54.81 -15.28
CA PRO A 102 -10.90 55.53 -14.77
C PRO A 102 -10.91 57.02 -15.15
N GLU A 103 -10.57 57.90 -14.20
CA GLU A 103 -10.65 59.36 -14.37
C GLU A 103 -9.84 59.89 -15.57
N ASP A 104 -8.67 59.30 -15.85
CA ASP A 104 -7.85 59.72 -16.99
C ASP A 104 -8.53 59.42 -18.33
N ILE A 105 -9.25 58.30 -18.41
CA ILE A 105 -10.06 57.93 -19.56
C ILE A 105 -11.28 58.86 -19.68
N LYS A 106 -12.00 59.10 -18.58
CA LYS A 106 -13.12 60.05 -18.57
C LYS A 106 -12.70 61.44 -19.02
N LYS A 107 -11.54 61.91 -18.56
CA LYS A 107 -10.97 63.20 -18.97
C LYS A 107 -10.61 63.25 -20.46
N ALA A 108 -10.14 62.15 -21.03
CA ALA A 108 -9.82 62.05 -22.46
C ALA A 108 -11.09 62.02 -23.33
N LEU A 109 -12.15 61.36 -22.87
CA LEU A 109 -13.45 61.29 -23.55
C LEU A 109 -14.29 62.57 -23.42
N GLY A 110 -14.12 63.33 -22.33
CA GLY A 110 -14.98 64.49 -22.04
C GLY A 110 -16.43 64.09 -21.77
N ASP A 111 -17.40 64.84 -22.32
CA ASP A 111 -18.83 64.59 -22.13
C ASP A 111 -19.38 63.44 -23.03
N GLU A 112 -18.53 62.73 -23.78
CA GLU A 112 -18.92 61.79 -24.86
C GLU A 112 -19.01 60.31 -24.44
N ILE A 113 -19.44 60.01 -23.21
CA ILE A 113 -19.61 58.61 -22.75
C ILE A 113 -21.02 58.11 -23.07
N GLY A 114 -21.14 57.40 -24.18
CA GLY A 114 -22.35 56.72 -24.65
C GLY A 114 -22.77 55.53 -23.76
N ASP A 115 -23.77 54.79 -24.22
CA ASP A 115 -24.21 53.53 -23.62
C ASP A 115 -23.86 52.35 -24.54
N ARG A 116 -24.13 51.14 -24.07
CA ARG A 116 -24.07 49.92 -24.88
C ARG A 116 -25.26 49.85 -25.83
N THR A 117 -25.06 49.30 -27.01
CA THR A 117 -26.13 49.09 -28.00
C THR A 117 -27.01 47.89 -27.64
N GLU A 118 -26.40 46.83 -27.12
CA GLU A 118 -27.06 45.59 -26.68
C GLU A 118 -26.71 45.34 -25.20
N SER A 119 -27.69 44.91 -24.39
CA SER A 119 -27.53 44.82 -22.94
C SER A 119 -26.63 43.67 -22.47
N ASP A 120 -26.51 42.61 -23.26
CA ASP A 120 -25.78 41.37 -22.93
C ASP A 120 -24.52 41.16 -23.80
N LYS A 121 -24.20 42.11 -24.68
CA LYS A 121 -23.07 42.06 -25.62
C LYS A 121 -22.29 43.36 -25.60
N LEU A 122 -20.96 43.27 -25.54
CA LEU A 122 -20.06 44.42 -25.59
C LEU A 122 -19.41 44.48 -26.97
N GLY A 123 -19.89 45.38 -27.81
CA GLY A 123 -19.49 45.54 -29.20
C GLY A 123 -18.51 46.68 -29.44
N GLU A 124 -17.97 46.73 -30.65
CA GLU A 124 -17.31 47.94 -31.17
C GLU A 124 -18.28 49.14 -31.13
N PHE A 125 -17.74 50.33 -30.86
CA PHE A 125 -18.46 51.59 -30.71
C PHE A 125 -19.40 51.73 -29.51
N ASP A 126 -19.49 50.75 -28.61
CA ASP A 126 -20.20 50.91 -27.34
C ASP A 126 -19.43 51.86 -26.40
N TYR A 127 -20.13 52.74 -25.68
CA TYR A 127 -19.57 53.82 -24.85
C TYR A 127 -18.81 54.95 -25.57
N SER A 128 -18.13 54.73 -26.70
CA SER A 128 -17.53 55.81 -27.49
C SER A 128 -17.35 55.41 -28.95
N SER A 129 -17.20 56.38 -29.87
CA SER A 129 -16.89 56.07 -31.28
C SER A 129 -15.49 55.47 -31.52
N TYR A 130 -14.68 55.34 -30.47
CA TYR A 130 -13.30 54.85 -30.52
C TYR A 130 -13.15 53.46 -29.90
N SER A 131 -14.22 52.89 -29.35
CA SER A 131 -14.17 51.67 -28.57
C SER A 131 -14.20 50.39 -29.40
N GLY A 132 -13.64 49.32 -28.84
CA GLY A 132 -13.57 48.01 -29.49
C GLY A 132 -12.68 47.03 -28.73
N TRP A 133 -12.56 45.80 -29.25
CA TRP A 133 -11.67 44.79 -28.67
C TRP A 133 -10.28 44.84 -29.31
N MET A 134 -9.26 44.86 -28.47
CA MET A 134 -7.86 44.88 -28.87
C MET A 134 -7.13 43.65 -28.34
N PHE A 135 -6.13 43.19 -29.09
CA PHE A 135 -5.28 42.07 -28.71
C PHE A 135 -3.88 42.57 -28.38
N THR A 136 -3.32 42.02 -27.30
CA THR A 136 -1.88 42.07 -27.05
C THR A 136 -1.29 40.67 -26.95
N VAL A 137 -0.05 40.50 -27.39
CA VAL A 137 0.78 39.30 -27.19
C VAL A 137 2.02 39.75 -26.44
N ASP A 138 2.27 39.18 -25.26
CA ASP A 138 3.39 39.51 -24.37
C ASP A 138 3.53 41.04 -24.18
N ASN A 139 2.41 41.66 -23.80
CA ASN A 139 2.24 43.09 -23.56
C ASN A 139 2.46 44.02 -24.77
N LYS A 140 2.43 43.49 -26.01
CA LYS A 140 2.55 44.27 -27.24
C LYS A 140 1.28 44.17 -28.08
N GLY A 141 0.78 45.29 -28.58
CA GLY A 141 -0.34 45.31 -29.54
C GLY A 141 0.02 44.56 -30.82
N ILE A 142 -0.95 43.82 -31.37
CA ILE A 142 -0.76 43.12 -32.65
C ILE A 142 -0.88 44.09 -33.84
N ASP A 143 -0.04 43.91 -34.85
CA ASP A 143 0.00 44.79 -36.05
C ASP A 143 -0.90 44.27 -37.19
N VAL A 144 -1.46 43.08 -37.02
CA VAL A 144 -2.34 42.39 -37.98
C VAL A 144 -3.60 41.92 -37.25
N GLY A 145 -4.66 41.57 -37.98
CA GLY A 145 -5.81 40.90 -37.36
C GLY A 145 -5.40 39.55 -36.75
N ALA A 146 -6.14 39.04 -35.75
CA ALA A 146 -5.73 37.83 -35.01
C ALA A 146 -5.56 36.58 -35.90
N GLY A 147 -6.21 36.56 -37.07
CA GLY A 147 -6.04 35.51 -38.08
C GLY A 147 -4.70 35.52 -38.82
N GLY A 148 -3.98 36.63 -38.76
CA GLY A 148 -2.61 36.77 -39.27
C GLY A 148 -1.53 36.53 -38.20
N VAL A 149 -1.92 36.29 -36.94
CA VAL A 149 -0.98 36.00 -35.86
C VAL A 149 -0.79 34.49 -35.77
N SER A 150 0.44 34.01 -35.94
CA SER A 150 0.76 32.58 -36.04
C SER A 150 1.89 32.17 -35.11
N TYR A 151 2.12 30.88 -34.93
CA TYR A 151 3.22 30.39 -34.10
C TYR A 151 4.61 30.75 -34.69
N ALA A 152 5.54 31.14 -33.83
CA ALA A 152 6.98 31.21 -34.12
C ALA A 152 7.84 30.95 -32.86
N ASP A 153 9.14 30.76 -33.06
CA ASP A 153 10.11 30.58 -31.97
C ASP A 153 10.20 31.78 -31.00
N LYS A 154 9.69 32.94 -31.42
CA LYS A 154 9.67 34.17 -30.62
C LYS A 154 8.39 34.92 -30.86
N ALA A 155 7.77 35.39 -29.78
CA ALA A 155 6.60 36.24 -29.85
C ALA A 155 6.94 37.67 -30.28
N ASP A 156 6.09 38.24 -31.13
CA ASP A 156 6.12 39.63 -31.56
C ASP A 156 4.70 40.10 -31.93
N THR A 157 4.57 41.23 -32.63
CA THR A 157 3.26 41.81 -33.01
C THR A 157 2.49 40.99 -34.06
N THR A 158 3.10 39.94 -34.60
CA THR A 158 2.54 39.04 -35.61
C THR A 158 2.70 37.55 -35.28
N HIS A 159 3.34 37.21 -34.16
CA HIS A 159 3.55 35.83 -33.75
C HIS A 159 3.36 35.61 -32.25
N TYR A 160 2.84 34.42 -31.90
CA TYR A 160 2.86 33.90 -30.53
C TYR A 160 3.86 32.74 -30.42
N THR A 161 4.28 32.41 -29.20
CA THR A 161 5.10 31.22 -28.93
C THR A 161 4.54 30.44 -27.75
N ASN A 162 5.15 29.30 -27.43
CA ASN A 162 4.75 28.50 -26.26
C ASN A 162 4.94 29.32 -24.97
N GLY A 163 3.90 29.43 -24.17
CA GLY A 163 3.87 30.23 -22.94
C GLY A 163 3.59 31.72 -23.13
N SER A 164 3.32 32.19 -24.36
CA SER A 164 2.91 33.59 -24.57
C SER A 164 1.63 33.93 -23.82
N VAL A 165 1.53 35.18 -23.35
CA VAL A 165 0.34 35.74 -22.70
C VAL A 165 -0.41 36.61 -23.69
N VAL A 166 -1.66 36.26 -23.95
CA VAL A 166 -2.56 36.98 -24.85
C VAL A 166 -3.69 37.61 -24.06
N ARG A 167 -3.88 38.92 -24.24
CA ARG A 167 -4.95 39.66 -23.55
C ARG A 167 -5.91 40.25 -24.58
N LEU A 168 -7.19 39.95 -24.42
CA LEU A 168 -8.28 40.58 -25.16
C LEU A 168 -8.82 41.72 -24.31
N GLN A 169 -8.45 42.96 -24.65
CA GLN A 169 -8.71 44.14 -23.84
C GLN A 169 -9.70 45.06 -24.55
N TYR A 170 -10.76 45.45 -23.86
CA TYR A 170 -11.69 46.45 -24.38
C TYR A 170 -11.09 47.86 -24.26
N THR A 171 -10.96 48.57 -25.37
CA THR A 171 -10.60 49.99 -25.42
C THR A 171 -11.86 50.84 -25.45
N VAL A 172 -11.84 52.00 -24.80
CA VAL A 172 -12.89 53.02 -24.90
C VAL A 172 -12.37 54.35 -25.46
N TYR A 173 -11.06 54.55 -25.60
CA TYR A 173 -10.49 55.79 -26.15
C TYR A 173 -9.32 55.53 -27.12
N GLY A 174 -9.26 56.35 -28.17
CA GLY A 174 -8.10 56.44 -29.05
C GLY A 174 -7.82 55.22 -29.93
N TYR A 175 -8.79 54.31 -30.11
CA TYR A 175 -8.60 53.03 -30.85
C TYR A 175 -7.52 52.12 -30.24
N GLY A 176 -7.34 52.17 -28.91
CA GLY A 176 -6.37 51.35 -28.19
C GLY A 176 -5.37 52.13 -27.33
N GLU A 177 -5.34 53.46 -27.42
CA GLU A 177 -4.37 54.30 -26.69
C GLU A 177 -4.47 54.13 -25.16
N ASP A 178 -5.68 53.87 -24.66
CA ASP A 178 -6.00 53.61 -23.25
C ASP A 178 -5.69 52.18 -22.78
N VAL A 179 -5.21 51.31 -23.68
CA VAL A 179 -4.69 49.96 -23.37
C VAL A 179 -3.25 49.77 -23.85
N GLY A 180 -2.57 50.86 -24.22
CA GLY A 180 -1.16 50.87 -24.59
C GLY A 180 -0.89 50.55 -26.07
N ILE A 181 -1.91 50.61 -26.92
CA ILE A 181 -1.80 50.36 -28.36
C ILE A 181 -2.01 51.69 -29.11
N SER A 182 -0.93 52.26 -29.62
CA SER A 182 -0.97 53.56 -30.30
C SER A 182 -0.91 53.42 -31.81
N TRP A 183 -1.83 54.12 -32.50
CA TRP A 183 -1.83 54.27 -33.95
C TRP A 183 -1.37 55.67 -34.40
N GLY A 184 -0.94 56.51 -33.45
CA GLY A 184 -0.50 57.90 -33.71
C GLY A 184 -1.62 58.84 -34.17
N MET A 185 -2.89 58.43 -33.98
CA MET A 185 -4.07 59.19 -34.42
C MET A 185 -4.60 60.15 -33.35
N MET A 186 -4.40 59.80 -32.07
CA MET A 186 -4.80 60.59 -30.90
C MET A 186 -3.65 60.60 -29.89
N SER A 187 -3.79 61.38 -28.83
CA SER A 187 -2.80 61.45 -27.74
C SER A 187 -3.49 61.08 -26.44
N PHE A 188 -2.83 60.20 -25.68
CA PHE A 188 -3.21 59.79 -24.34
C PHE A 188 -1.95 59.81 -23.46
N ASP A 189 -2.09 60.19 -22.19
CA ASP A 189 -0.94 60.16 -21.28
C ASP A 189 -0.68 58.71 -20.86
N THR A 190 0.35 58.11 -21.47
CA THR A 190 0.74 56.72 -21.25
C THR A 190 1.73 56.55 -20.09
N THR A 191 2.16 57.66 -19.47
CA THR A 191 3.23 57.67 -18.46
C THR A 191 2.82 56.85 -17.23
N ASN A 192 3.52 55.75 -16.97
CA ASN A 192 3.26 54.82 -15.86
C ASN A 192 1.87 54.16 -15.87
N LYS A 193 1.24 53.98 -17.05
CA LYS A 193 -0.11 53.39 -17.19
C LYS A 193 -0.14 51.97 -17.74
N PHE A 194 0.91 51.54 -18.45
CA PHE A 194 0.96 50.26 -19.17
C PHE A 194 2.11 49.39 -18.69
N VAL A 195 1.89 48.75 -17.54
CA VAL A 195 2.82 47.80 -16.92
C VAL A 195 2.60 46.41 -17.52
N ASP A 196 3.70 45.69 -17.76
CA ASP A 196 3.64 44.28 -18.17
C ASP A 196 3.13 43.41 -17.02
N ARG A 197 2.03 42.70 -17.26
CA ARG A 197 1.38 41.82 -16.27
C ARG A 197 1.53 40.34 -16.62
N SER A 198 2.32 40.02 -17.65
CA SER A 198 2.36 38.68 -18.24
C SER A 198 2.72 37.61 -17.20
N LYS A 199 3.75 37.86 -16.36
CA LYS A 199 4.15 36.91 -15.31
C LYS A 199 3.03 36.64 -14.29
N LEU A 200 2.30 37.67 -13.86
CA LEU A 200 1.21 37.51 -12.90
C LEU A 200 0.02 36.77 -13.53
N ILE A 201 -0.30 37.08 -14.79
CA ILE A 201 -1.37 36.42 -15.55
C ILE A 201 -1.07 34.93 -15.74
N SER A 202 0.14 34.57 -16.17
CA SER A 202 0.51 33.14 -16.32
C SER A 202 0.45 32.40 -14.99
N TYR A 203 0.88 33.04 -13.90
CA TYR A 203 0.85 32.44 -12.57
C TYR A 203 -0.58 32.17 -12.08
N VAL A 204 -1.46 33.18 -12.17
CA VAL A 204 -2.87 33.02 -11.81
C VAL A 204 -3.55 31.97 -12.69
N ALA A 205 -3.21 31.89 -13.98
CA ALA A 205 -3.75 30.88 -14.88
C ALA A 205 -3.28 29.46 -14.53
N ASP A 206 -2.02 29.27 -14.14
CA ASP A 206 -1.53 27.97 -13.67
C ASP A 206 -2.23 27.55 -12.35
N ILE A 207 -2.40 28.49 -11.40
CA ILE A 207 -3.17 28.24 -10.15
C ILE A 207 -4.63 27.84 -10.47
N ASN A 208 -5.23 28.50 -11.47
CA ASN A 208 -6.59 28.19 -11.91
C ASN A 208 -6.72 26.83 -12.58
N GLU A 209 -5.75 26.45 -13.41
CA GLU A 209 -5.70 25.12 -14.03
C GLU A 209 -5.60 24.01 -12.98
N GLU A 210 -4.83 24.24 -11.92
CA GLU A 210 -4.59 23.29 -10.83
C GLU A 210 -5.72 23.26 -9.78
N ASN A 211 -6.70 24.18 -9.84
CA ASN A 211 -7.70 24.41 -8.79
C ASN A 211 -7.08 24.66 -7.40
N ALA A 212 -5.91 25.31 -7.36
CA ALA A 212 -5.13 25.52 -6.14
C ALA A 212 -5.42 26.86 -5.44
N GLN A 213 -6.49 27.58 -5.80
CA GLN A 213 -6.75 28.95 -5.30
C GLN A 213 -6.77 29.05 -3.77
N SER A 214 -7.31 28.03 -3.10
CA SER A 214 -7.37 27.95 -1.63
C SER A 214 -6.00 27.79 -0.98
N GLU A 215 -5.02 27.19 -1.69
CA GLU A 215 -3.65 27.02 -1.22
C GLU A 215 -2.91 28.36 -1.14
N TYR A 216 -3.21 29.28 -2.06
CA TYR A 216 -2.62 30.61 -2.13
C TYR A 216 -3.40 31.67 -1.35
N GLY A 217 -4.59 31.35 -0.85
CA GLY A 217 -5.37 32.17 0.07
C GLY A 217 -5.59 33.61 -0.41
N THR A 218 -5.29 34.59 0.46
CA THR A 218 -5.46 36.01 0.12
C THR A 218 -4.50 36.47 -0.97
N ALA A 219 -3.32 35.85 -1.13
CA ALA A 219 -2.38 36.22 -2.18
C ALA A 219 -2.97 35.99 -3.59
N TYR A 220 -3.71 34.90 -3.78
CA TYR A 220 -4.48 34.66 -5.02
C TYR A 220 -5.57 35.71 -5.21
N THR A 221 -6.39 35.95 -4.18
CA THR A 221 -7.50 36.92 -4.26
C THR A 221 -6.99 38.33 -4.57
N ASP A 222 -5.89 38.74 -3.93
CA ASP A 222 -5.24 40.04 -4.15
C ASP A 222 -4.63 40.14 -5.55
N ALA A 223 -4.01 39.06 -6.06
CA ALA A 223 -3.50 38.99 -7.42
C ALA A 223 -4.61 39.16 -8.47
N VAL A 224 -5.73 38.43 -8.33
CA VAL A 224 -6.88 38.56 -9.23
C VAL A 224 -7.46 39.97 -9.17
N ASN A 225 -7.67 40.50 -7.97
CA ASN A 225 -8.16 41.86 -7.77
C ASN A 225 -7.23 42.90 -8.42
N LEU A 226 -5.92 42.76 -8.26
CA LEU A 226 -4.94 43.65 -8.89
C LEU A 226 -5.01 43.59 -10.42
N LEU A 227 -5.20 42.39 -11.01
CA LEU A 227 -5.32 42.24 -12.46
C LEU A 227 -6.56 42.92 -13.05
N THR A 228 -7.63 43.11 -12.27
CA THR A 228 -8.84 43.85 -12.70
C THR A 228 -8.68 45.38 -12.67
N GLN A 229 -7.61 45.90 -12.09
CA GLN A 229 -7.38 47.34 -12.01
C GLN A 229 -6.79 47.88 -13.31
N TRP A 230 -7.34 48.95 -13.86
CA TRP A 230 -6.83 49.55 -15.10
C TRP A 230 -5.40 50.11 -14.92
N ASN A 231 -5.15 50.85 -13.84
CA ASN A 231 -3.86 51.47 -13.57
C ASN A 231 -3.16 50.78 -12.39
N VAL A 232 -2.03 50.15 -12.64
CA VAL A 232 -1.18 49.48 -11.63
C VAL A 232 0.28 49.85 -11.87
N THR A 233 1.12 49.72 -10.84
CA THR A 233 2.58 49.92 -10.95
C THR A 233 3.34 48.61 -11.08
N GLU A 234 4.57 48.65 -11.61
CA GLU A 234 5.48 47.49 -11.65
C GLU A 234 5.69 46.91 -10.24
N GLU A 235 5.89 47.77 -9.24
CA GLU A 235 6.02 47.36 -7.84
C GLU A 235 4.80 46.59 -7.32
N GLN A 236 3.58 46.96 -7.70
CA GLN A 236 2.38 46.21 -7.30
C GLN A 236 2.35 44.82 -7.95
N ILE A 237 2.73 44.71 -9.23
CA ILE A 237 2.80 43.43 -9.93
C ILE A 237 3.89 42.54 -9.33
N ASP A 238 5.08 43.07 -9.12
CA ASP A 238 6.20 42.35 -8.50
C ASP A 238 5.85 41.88 -7.09
N ASN A 239 5.20 42.74 -6.29
CA ASN A 239 4.76 42.36 -4.94
C ASN A 239 3.68 41.27 -4.97
N ALA A 240 2.74 41.31 -5.91
CA ALA A 240 1.72 40.27 -6.04
C ALA A 240 2.33 38.93 -6.48
N VAL A 241 3.24 38.94 -7.46
CA VAL A 241 3.99 37.75 -7.87
C VAL A 241 4.81 37.20 -6.70
N LYS A 242 5.50 38.08 -5.97
CA LYS A 242 6.26 37.70 -4.79
C LYS A 242 5.37 37.10 -3.70
N ALA A 243 4.19 37.67 -3.44
CA ALA A 243 3.25 37.13 -2.47
C ALA A 243 2.74 35.74 -2.88
N LEU A 244 2.54 35.49 -4.17
CA LEU A 244 2.23 34.15 -4.69
C LEU A 244 3.42 33.19 -4.54
N ASP A 245 4.65 33.65 -4.81
CA ASP A 245 5.87 32.85 -4.60
C ASP A 245 6.07 32.51 -3.12
N GLU A 246 5.87 33.47 -2.20
CA GLU A 246 5.96 33.26 -0.75
C GLU A 246 4.84 32.32 -0.26
N ALA A 247 3.61 32.47 -0.76
CA ALA A 247 2.51 31.56 -0.45
C ALA A 247 2.79 30.12 -0.95
N LYS A 248 3.54 29.97 -2.04
CA LYS A 248 4.01 28.68 -2.56
C LYS A 248 5.14 28.10 -1.72
N GLU A 249 6.03 28.93 -1.17
CA GLU A 249 7.17 28.50 -0.36
C GLU A 249 6.82 28.23 1.12
N GLU A 250 5.74 28.80 1.67
CA GLU A 250 5.38 28.64 3.10
C GLU A 250 4.55 27.39 3.45
N LYS A 251 4.08 26.59 2.49
CA LYS A 251 3.28 25.39 2.81
C LYS A 251 4.10 24.11 2.72
N GLU A 252 5.09 23.99 3.61
CA GLU A 252 5.70 22.70 3.93
C GLU A 252 4.60 21.80 4.51
N PHE A 253 4.25 20.73 3.78
CA PHE A 253 3.32 19.72 4.27
C PHE A 253 3.89 19.10 5.55
N ASP A 254 3.11 19.13 6.64
CA ASP A 254 3.64 18.84 7.96
C ASP A 254 2.97 17.62 8.61
N GLY A 255 1.79 17.23 8.16
CA GLY A 255 1.15 15.99 8.58
C GLY A 255 -0.34 15.95 8.27
N TYR A 256 -1.05 15.08 8.98
CA TYR A 256 -2.49 14.92 8.88
C TYR A 256 -3.18 15.05 10.23
N VAL A 257 -4.39 15.58 10.22
CA VAL A 257 -5.33 15.46 11.34
C VAL A 257 -6.56 14.67 10.90
N TYR A 258 -7.27 14.10 11.86
CA TYR A 258 -8.50 13.34 11.61
C TYR A 258 -9.69 14.18 12.03
N MET A 259 -10.63 14.42 11.11
CA MET A 259 -11.73 15.35 11.33
C MET A 259 -13.11 14.71 11.16
N THR A 260 -14.07 15.18 11.96
CA THR A 260 -15.50 14.84 11.84
C THR A 260 -16.36 16.09 12.04
N VAL A 261 -17.57 16.08 11.46
CA VAL A 261 -18.60 17.10 11.72
C VAL A 261 -19.90 16.40 12.12
N GLU A 262 -20.34 16.61 13.36
CA GLU A 262 -21.32 15.77 14.04
C GLU A 262 -22.56 16.54 14.51
N ARG A 263 -23.74 15.94 14.31
CA ARG A 263 -25.03 16.37 14.89
C ARG A 263 -25.61 15.28 15.78
N ASN A 264 -24.74 14.62 16.55
CA ASN A 264 -25.09 13.46 17.37
C ASN A 264 -26.09 13.81 18.50
N THR A 265 -25.98 14.99 19.10
CA THR A 265 -26.94 15.50 20.12
C THR A 265 -28.35 15.70 19.57
N LEU A 266 -28.49 15.89 18.25
CA LEU A 266 -29.78 15.97 17.57
C LEU A 266 -30.29 14.59 17.11
N GLY A 267 -29.46 13.54 17.20
CA GLY A 267 -29.75 12.25 16.58
C GLY A 267 -29.78 12.30 15.04
N GLN A 268 -29.07 13.26 14.44
CA GLN A 268 -29.02 13.47 12.98
C GLN A 268 -27.74 12.91 12.34
N GLY A 269 -26.78 12.45 13.15
CA GLY A 269 -25.53 11.84 12.68
C GLY A 269 -24.54 12.83 12.07
N PHE A 270 -23.69 12.34 11.16
CA PHE A 270 -22.65 13.14 10.52
C PHE A 270 -23.17 14.15 9.48
N VAL A 271 -22.48 15.28 9.41
CA VAL A 271 -22.44 16.21 8.27
C VAL A 271 -21.22 15.92 7.39
N GLN A 272 -20.15 15.45 8.04
CA GLN A 272 -18.93 14.92 7.45
C GLN A 272 -18.51 13.71 8.30
N GLU A 273 -18.50 12.53 7.69
CA GLU A 273 -17.96 11.30 8.28
C GLU A 273 -16.45 11.45 8.55
N PRO A 274 -15.84 10.58 9.38
CA PRO A 274 -14.40 10.62 9.63
C PRO A 274 -13.59 10.69 8.34
N ILE A 275 -12.74 11.71 8.25
CA ILE A 275 -11.83 11.93 7.12
C ILE A 275 -10.46 12.37 7.63
N LYS A 276 -9.47 12.18 6.77
CA LYS A 276 -8.10 12.65 6.96
C LYS A 276 -7.94 13.98 6.25
N VAL A 277 -7.37 14.98 6.93
CA VAL A 277 -7.15 16.32 6.36
C VAL A 277 -5.69 16.69 6.54
N GLY A 278 -5.01 16.93 5.43
CA GLY A 278 -3.62 17.40 5.45
C GLY A 278 -3.52 18.78 6.08
N TYR A 279 -2.47 19.02 6.87
CA TYR A 279 -2.10 20.34 7.35
C TYR A 279 -0.67 20.69 6.95
N TYR A 280 -0.45 21.99 6.82
CA TYR A 280 0.82 22.58 6.45
C TYR A 280 1.36 23.38 7.62
N LYS A 281 2.66 23.56 7.65
CA LYS A 281 3.35 24.30 8.69
C LYS A 281 2.76 25.69 8.87
N GLY A 282 2.39 26.03 10.11
CA GLY A 282 1.74 27.31 10.43
C GLY A 282 0.23 27.34 10.23
N ASP A 283 -0.39 26.26 9.73
CA ASP A 283 -1.85 26.17 9.71
C ASP A 283 -2.42 26.33 11.14
N SER A 284 -3.49 27.10 11.25
CA SER A 284 -4.36 27.06 12.42
C SER A 284 -5.50 26.07 12.18
N LEU A 285 -6.17 25.64 13.24
CA LEU A 285 -7.34 24.79 13.12
C LEU A 285 -8.45 25.43 12.26
N ALA A 286 -8.57 26.76 12.26
CA ALA A 286 -9.49 27.47 11.39
C ALA A 286 -9.16 27.27 9.91
N VAL A 287 -7.88 27.32 9.54
CA VAL A 287 -7.43 27.05 8.15
C VAL A 287 -7.76 25.62 7.75
N ILE A 288 -7.49 24.64 8.62
CA ILE A 288 -7.79 23.23 8.36
C ILE A 288 -9.31 23.02 8.26
N THR A 289 -10.09 23.68 9.13
CA THR A 289 -11.56 23.62 9.11
C THR A 289 -12.13 24.20 7.81
N GLU A 290 -11.61 25.34 7.35
CA GLU A 290 -12.03 25.96 6.11
C GLU A 290 -11.63 25.11 4.90
N ARG A 291 -10.46 24.47 4.92
CA ARG A 291 -10.04 23.51 3.91
C ARG A 291 -11.00 22.32 3.81
N MET A 292 -11.48 21.84 4.95
CA MET A 292 -12.45 20.73 5.01
C MET A 292 -13.85 21.14 4.55
N LEU A 293 -14.35 22.30 5.00
CA LEU A 293 -15.74 22.70 4.80
C LEU A 293 -15.98 23.56 3.56
N GLY A 294 -14.99 24.35 3.15
CA GLY A 294 -15.11 25.38 2.12
C GLY A 294 -16.37 26.22 2.30
N ASP A 295 -17.10 26.42 1.20
CA ASP A 295 -18.34 27.21 1.14
C ASP A 295 -19.49 26.68 2.03
N ARG A 296 -19.35 25.48 2.63
CA ARG A 296 -20.33 24.98 3.60
C ARG A 296 -20.22 25.69 4.95
N SER A 297 -19.06 26.26 5.26
CA SER A 297 -18.78 26.96 6.50
C SER A 297 -19.22 28.43 6.40
N THR A 298 -19.70 29.00 7.50
CA THR A 298 -19.75 30.46 7.64
C THR A 298 -19.24 30.87 9.00
N TYR A 299 -18.41 31.90 9.01
CA TYR A 299 -17.73 32.38 10.19
C TYR A 299 -17.75 33.90 10.26
N GLU A 300 -17.56 34.42 11.47
CA GLU A 300 -17.21 35.82 11.70
C GLU A 300 -15.70 35.97 11.86
N GLY A 301 -15.18 37.15 11.53
CA GLY A 301 -13.75 37.47 11.61
C GLY A 301 -12.94 37.00 10.41
N LYS A 302 -11.66 36.70 10.62
CA LYS A 302 -10.72 36.19 9.61
C LYS A 302 -10.19 34.81 10.03
N VAL A 303 -10.00 33.93 9.04
CA VAL A 303 -9.50 32.55 9.22
C VAL A 303 -8.18 32.51 10.00
N ASP A 304 -7.32 33.52 9.82
CA ASP A 304 -5.96 33.59 10.37
C ASP A 304 -5.84 34.27 11.75
N SER A 305 -6.91 34.86 12.29
CA SER A 305 -6.76 35.78 13.44
C SER A 305 -8.00 36.02 14.31
N SER A 306 -9.21 35.68 13.85
CA SER A 306 -10.46 35.96 14.58
C SER A 306 -11.62 35.04 14.19
N TYR A 307 -11.32 33.82 13.77
CA TYR A 307 -12.29 32.87 13.23
C TYR A 307 -13.28 32.39 14.29
N TYR A 308 -14.57 32.65 14.07
CA TYR A 308 -15.66 32.10 14.87
C TYR A 308 -16.73 31.47 13.97
N LEU A 309 -16.86 30.14 14.03
CA LEU A 309 -17.82 29.38 13.22
C LEU A 309 -19.28 29.68 13.64
N GLN A 310 -20.02 30.34 12.75
CA GLN A 310 -21.42 30.77 12.97
C GLN A 310 -22.44 29.73 12.53
N GLY A 311 -22.11 28.91 11.53
CA GLY A 311 -22.97 27.82 11.08
C GLY A 311 -22.42 27.06 9.90
N ILE A 312 -22.99 25.88 9.67
CA ILE A 312 -22.59 24.94 8.62
C ILE A 312 -23.80 24.59 7.75
N VAL A 313 -23.62 24.58 6.43
CA VAL A 313 -24.58 24.02 5.46
C VAL A 313 -24.57 22.49 5.60
N ASP A 314 -25.63 21.98 6.23
CA ASP A 314 -25.74 20.60 6.72
C ASP A 314 -26.74 19.74 5.94
N GLY A 315 -27.33 20.30 4.87
CA GLY A 315 -28.29 19.61 4.01
C GLY A 315 -29.70 19.48 4.61
N GLY A 316 -29.93 20.07 5.78
CA GLY A 316 -31.24 20.06 6.43
C GLY A 316 -31.50 18.87 7.36
N GLU A 317 -32.75 18.77 7.80
CA GLU A 317 -33.23 17.66 8.65
C GLU A 317 -33.29 16.36 7.84
N PRO A 318 -32.75 15.23 8.35
CA PRO A 318 -32.82 13.94 7.66
C PRO A 318 -34.26 13.46 7.42
N GLU A 319 -34.46 12.63 6.39
CA GLU A 319 -35.77 12.04 6.11
C GLU A 319 -36.26 11.20 7.30
N ASN A 320 -37.52 11.42 7.73
CA ASN A 320 -38.14 10.81 8.91
C ASN A 320 -37.57 11.25 10.27
N TRP A 321 -36.73 12.28 10.32
CA TRP A 321 -36.28 12.86 11.58
C TRP A 321 -37.39 13.69 12.25
N SER A 322 -37.37 13.73 13.58
CA SER A 322 -38.19 14.62 14.40
C SER A 322 -37.46 14.98 15.71
N LYS A 323 -37.96 15.98 16.43
CA LYS A 323 -37.43 16.36 17.75
C LYS A 323 -37.45 15.22 18.78
N ASP A 324 -38.26 14.18 18.56
CA ASP A 324 -38.28 13.01 19.44
C ASP A 324 -37.00 12.17 19.34
N ASN A 325 -36.23 12.32 18.25
CA ASN A 325 -34.94 11.66 18.05
C ASN A 325 -33.81 12.28 18.90
N ILE A 326 -34.00 13.48 19.47
CA ILE A 326 -33.06 14.05 20.43
C ILE A 326 -32.96 13.10 21.64
N PRO A 327 -31.74 12.74 22.11
CA PRO A 327 -31.55 11.86 23.26
C PRO A 327 -32.35 12.32 24.49
N THR A 328 -32.98 11.37 25.18
CA THR A 328 -33.88 11.65 26.31
C THR A 328 -33.21 12.48 27.41
N ASP A 329 -31.94 12.23 27.69
CA ASP A 329 -31.19 12.98 28.71
C ASP A 329 -31.01 14.45 28.32
N ILE A 330 -30.74 14.72 27.04
CA ILE A 330 -30.66 16.08 26.50
C ILE A 330 -32.05 16.74 26.54
N LYS A 331 -33.10 16.05 26.13
CA LYS A 331 -34.48 16.57 26.21
C LYS A 331 -34.86 16.95 27.65
N ASN A 332 -34.48 16.11 28.62
CA ASN A 332 -34.73 16.39 30.03
C ASN A 332 -33.95 17.62 30.53
N ALA A 333 -32.72 17.84 30.05
CA ALA A 333 -31.93 19.02 30.39
C ALA A 333 -32.47 20.30 29.73
N LEU A 334 -32.97 20.22 28.50
CA LEU A 334 -33.55 21.34 27.75
C LEU A 334 -34.92 21.77 28.27
N GLY A 335 -35.76 20.83 28.71
CA GLY A 335 -37.14 21.12 29.12
C GLY A 335 -37.94 21.81 28.01
N ASP A 336 -38.45 23.01 28.29
CA ASP A 336 -39.28 23.78 27.35
C ASP A 336 -38.47 24.53 26.26
N ASP A 337 -37.13 24.49 26.29
CA ASP A 337 -36.24 25.24 25.37
C ASP A 337 -36.10 24.60 23.97
N ILE A 338 -36.78 23.48 23.70
CA ILE A 338 -36.66 22.76 22.42
C ILE A 338 -37.45 23.46 21.31
N LYS A 339 -36.74 24.18 20.43
CA LYS A 339 -37.30 24.92 19.28
C LYS A 339 -36.85 24.34 17.93
N GLY A 340 -37.16 25.01 16.83
CA GLY A 340 -36.72 24.62 15.48
C GLY A 340 -35.47 25.37 15.04
N ARG A 341 -35.02 25.11 13.81
CA ARG A 341 -33.96 25.86 13.12
C ARG A 341 -34.51 27.05 12.33
N ALA A 342 -33.70 28.08 12.12
CA ALA A 342 -34.09 29.29 11.38
C ALA A 342 -34.05 29.12 9.86
N GLU A 343 -33.03 28.43 9.34
CA GLU A 343 -32.81 28.17 7.90
C GLU A 343 -32.87 26.67 7.64
N SER A 344 -33.46 26.24 6.53
CA SER A 344 -33.76 24.82 6.28
C SER A 344 -32.54 23.94 6.02
N ASP A 345 -31.45 24.51 5.51
CA ASP A 345 -30.27 23.81 5.00
C ASP A 345 -28.96 24.21 5.70
N LYS A 346 -29.02 25.22 6.58
CA LYS A 346 -27.90 25.69 7.39
C LYS A 346 -28.16 25.68 8.90
N LEU A 347 -27.27 25.06 9.67
CA LEU A 347 -27.39 24.89 11.12
C LEU A 347 -26.49 25.88 11.85
N LYS A 348 -27.10 26.78 12.63
CA LYS A 348 -26.45 27.97 13.22
C LYS A 348 -26.51 27.99 14.74
N ALA A 349 -25.81 28.95 15.34
CA ALA A 349 -25.99 29.25 16.75
C ALA A 349 -27.45 29.58 17.10
N ASN A 350 -27.91 29.11 18.25
CA ASN A 350 -29.27 29.19 18.78
C ASN A 350 -30.34 28.40 17.99
N ASP A 351 -29.98 27.52 17.06
CA ASP A 351 -30.95 26.59 16.48
C ASP A 351 -31.25 25.45 17.48
N TYR A 352 -32.50 24.98 17.48
CA TYR A 352 -33.04 23.93 18.36
C TYR A 352 -33.03 24.17 19.88
N SER A 353 -32.14 25.01 20.42
CA SER A 353 -32.17 25.48 21.81
C SER A 353 -31.55 26.87 21.94
N THR A 354 -31.70 27.52 23.08
CA THR A 354 -31.03 28.78 23.41
C THR A 354 -29.51 28.61 23.58
N TYR A 355 -29.04 27.38 23.76
CA TYR A 355 -27.62 27.03 23.89
C TYR A 355 -27.04 26.33 22.67
N GLY A 356 -27.83 26.22 21.59
CA GLY A 356 -27.46 25.51 20.36
C GLY A 356 -26.24 26.13 19.71
N GLY A 357 -25.24 25.34 19.33
CA GLY A 357 -24.05 25.87 18.65
C GLY A 357 -23.01 24.80 18.31
N TRP A 358 -22.13 25.12 17.36
CA TRP A 358 -21.00 24.29 16.98
C TRP A 358 -19.86 24.45 17.99
N MET A 359 -19.38 23.33 18.51
CA MET A 359 -18.27 23.26 19.45
C MET A 359 -17.15 22.41 18.87
N CYS A 360 -15.92 22.63 19.35
CA CYS A 360 -14.75 21.88 18.91
C CYS A 360 -14.18 21.09 20.08
N THR A 361 -13.90 19.81 19.84
CA THR A 361 -13.01 19.03 20.69
C THR A 361 -11.76 18.62 19.93
N LEU A 362 -10.63 18.65 20.63
CA LEU A 362 -9.33 18.19 20.19
C LEU A 362 -8.90 17.05 21.12
N ASP A 363 -8.66 15.86 20.56
CA ASP A 363 -8.27 14.64 21.28
C ASP A 363 -9.15 14.40 22.52
N ASN A 364 -10.47 14.40 22.28
CA ASN A 364 -11.54 14.19 23.25
C ASN A 364 -11.66 15.28 24.36
N LYS A 365 -11.07 16.46 24.16
CA LYS A 365 -11.15 17.60 25.09
C LYS A 365 -11.65 18.86 24.39
N GLY A 366 -12.48 19.66 25.06
CA GLY A 366 -12.88 20.98 24.52
C GLY A 366 -11.67 21.92 24.38
N THR A 367 -11.70 22.80 23.37
CA THR A 367 -10.64 23.81 23.18
C THR A 367 -10.81 24.99 24.15
N ASP A 368 -9.69 25.53 24.65
CA ASP A 368 -9.69 26.69 25.56
C ASP A 368 -9.72 28.03 24.81
N VAL A 369 -9.40 27.99 23.51
CA VAL A 369 -9.34 29.13 22.60
C VAL A 369 -10.17 28.88 21.33
N GLY A 370 -10.44 29.93 20.56
CA GLY A 370 -11.11 29.81 19.27
C GLY A 370 -10.23 29.11 18.24
N SER A 371 -10.84 28.51 17.21
CA SER A 371 -10.11 27.70 16.21
C SER A 371 -9.01 28.46 15.46
N GLY A 372 -9.07 29.79 15.39
CA GLY A 372 -8.01 30.62 14.82
C GLY A 372 -6.72 30.65 15.65
N ASP A 373 -6.83 30.41 16.96
CA ASP A 373 -5.70 30.42 17.91
C ASP A 373 -5.19 29.01 18.24
N VAL A 374 -5.88 27.96 17.74
CA VAL A 374 -5.41 26.58 17.89
C VAL A 374 -4.39 26.29 16.78
N THR A 375 -3.14 26.01 17.16
CA THR A 375 -2.00 25.88 16.23
C THR A 375 -1.22 24.58 16.45
N TYR A 376 -0.27 24.25 15.58
CA TYR A 376 0.55 23.04 15.75
C TYR A 376 1.54 23.16 16.93
N ALA A 377 1.74 22.06 17.67
CA ALA A 377 2.88 21.88 18.59
C ALA A 377 3.28 20.39 18.68
N ASP A 378 4.47 20.09 19.23
CA ASP A 378 4.96 18.71 19.41
C ASP A 378 4.12 17.87 20.39
N LYS A 379 3.23 18.49 21.15
CA LYS A 379 2.32 17.83 22.11
C LYS A 379 0.94 18.46 22.05
N ALA A 380 -0.07 17.61 21.89
CA ALA A 380 -1.45 18.07 21.83
C ALA A 380 -1.93 18.52 23.22
N ASP A 381 -2.64 19.65 23.25
CA ASP A 381 -3.36 20.17 24.41
C ASP A 381 -4.66 20.87 23.97
N THR A 382 -5.29 21.67 24.83
CA THR A 382 -6.56 22.36 24.53
C THR A 382 -6.40 23.56 23.59
N THR A 383 -5.17 23.89 23.20
CA THR A 383 -4.78 25.02 22.35
C THR A 383 -3.82 24.63 21.22
N HIS A 384 -3.31 23.40 21.20
CA HIS A 384 -2.41 22.93 20.16
C HIS A 384 -2.75 21.52 19.67
N TYR A 385 -2.71 21.32 18.35
CA TYR A 385 -2.85 20.00 17.72
C TYR A 385 -1.47 19.43 17.34
N THR A 386 -1.38 18.11 17.19
CA THR A 386 -0.21 17.40 16.66
C THR A 386 -0.57 16.66 15.38
N ASP A 387 0.44 16.07 14.73
CA ASP A 387 0.20 15.04 13.72
C ASP A 387 -0.65 13.90 14.33
N GLY A 388 -1.66 13.47 13.59
CA GLY A 388 -2.62 12.46 14.00
C GLY A 388 -3.60 12.87 15.10
N SER A 389 -3.71 14.15 15.48
CA SER A 389 -4.77 14.62 16.38
C SER A 389 -6.17 14.40 15.80
N VAL A 390 -7.14 14.14 16.66
CA VAL A 390 -8.57 13.99 16.31
C VAL A 390 -9.33 15.26 16.66
N ILE A 391 -9.90 15.90 15.65
CA ILE A 391 -10.72 17.09 15.78
C ILE A 391 -12.18 16.75 15.47
N ARG A 392 -13.09 17.16 16.36
CA ARG A 392 -14.52 16.93 16.17
C ARG A 392 -15.26 18.25 16.29
N LEU A 393 -15.94 18.63 15.21
CA LEU A 393 -16.87 19.75 15.21
C LEU A 393 -18.26 19.22 15.54
N GLN A 394 -18.75 19.49 16.74
CA GLN A 394 -19.94 18.86 17.29
C GLN A 394 -21.01 19.91 17.60
N TYR A 395 -22.23 19.70 17.11
CA TYR A 395 -23.35 20.57 17.48
C TYR A 395 -23.81 20.22 18.90
N SER A 396 -23.70 21.16 19.83
CA SER A 396 -24.17 21.05 21.21
C SER A 396 -25.56 21.68 21.33
N LEU A 397 -26.43 21.11 22.16
CA LEU A 397 -27.74 21.66 22.48
C LEU A 397 -27.82 22.24 23.89
N TYR A 398 -26.93 21.89 24.82
CA TYR A 398 -27.09 22.29 26.22
C TYR A 398 -25.79 22.81 26.85
N GLY A 399 -25.94 23.87 27.65
CA GLY A 399 -24.88 24.33 28.56
C GLY A 399 -23.61 24.84 27.88
N TYR A 400 -23.66 25.16 26.59
CA TYR A 400 -22.49 25.44 25.76
C TYR A 400 -21.49 24.27 25.76
N GLY A 401 -21.96 23.05 25.48
CA GLY A 401 -21.11 21.86 25.27
C GLY A 401 -21.12 20.84 26.40
N GLU A 402 -21.89 21.05 27.47
CA GLU A 402 -21.96 20.12 28.61
C GLU A 402 -22.54 18.75 28.19
N ASP A 403 -23.39 18.74 27.16
CA ASP A 403 -23.98 17.54 26.56
C ASP A 403 -23.04 16.78 25.61
N ILE A 404 -21.81 17.26 25.41
CA ILE A 404 -20.73 16.58 24.67
C ILE A 404 -19.43 16.52 25.49
N GLY A 405 -19.50 16.77 26.80
CA GLY A 405 -18.35 16.65 27.71
C GLY A 405 -17.48 17.91 27.85
N ILE A 406 -17.86 19.03 27.23
CA ILE A 406 -17.20 20.33 27.42
C ILE A 406 -17.89 21.05 28.59
N SER A 407 -17.22 21.13 29.74
CA SER A 407 -17.79 21.76 30.94
C SER A 407 -17.09 23.05 31.33
N TYR A 408 -17.88 24.10 31.52
CA TYR A 408 -17.42 25.39 32.05
C TYR A 408 -17.84 25.60 33.52
N GLY A 409 -18.51 24.60 34.12
CA GLY A 409 -18.90 24.58 35.53
C GLY A 409 -20.13 25.43 35.89
N TYR A 410 -20.78 26.06 34.90
CA TYR A 410 -21.98 26.89 35.10
C TYR A 410 -23.28 26.09 35.04
N TYR A 411 -23.30 25.03 34.24
CA TYR A 411 -24.45 24.15 34.04
C TYR A 411 -24.08 22.74 34.50
N LYS A 412 -25.09 21.90 34.75
CA LYS A 412 -24.86 20.53 35.22
C LYS A 412 -25.55 19.57 34.28
N PHE A 413 -24.76 18.75 33.61
CA PHE A 413 -25.20 17.62 32.82
C PHE A 413 -24.59 16.34 33.40
N ASP A 414 -25.36 15.26 33.49
CA ASP A 414 -24.80 13.99 33.96
C ASP A 414 -24.02 13.33 32.82
N THR A 415 -22.70 13.44 32.92
CA THR A 415 -21.72 12.88 31.96
C THR A 415 -21.18 11.51 32.40
N THR A 416 -21.65 10.96 33.54
CA THR A 416 -21.11 9.72 34.11
C THR A 416 -21.31 8.54 33.16
N ASN A 417 -20.21 7.87 32.76
CA ASN A 417 -20.20 6.79 31.75
C ASN A 417 -20.81 7.22 30.40
N LYS A 418 -20.68 8.49 30.07
CA LYS A 418 -21.04 9.05 28.76
C LYS A 418 -19.78 9.65 28.15
N PHE A 419 -19.65 9.57 26.83
CA PHE A 419 -18.51 10.09 26.07
C PHE A 419 -17.21 9.28 26.25
N ALA A 420 -17.28 7.98 25.96
CA ALA A 420 -16.09 7.17 25.68
C ALA A 420 -15.16 7.86 24.66
N ASP A 421 -13.86 7.62 24.77
CA ASP A 421 -12.91 8.14 23.79
C ASP A 421 -13.13 7.42 22.45
N ARG A 422 -13.31 8.20 21.39
CA ARG A 422 -13.61 7.69 20.04
C ARG A 422 -12.43 7.85 19.09
N SER A 423 -11.31 8.38 19.59
CA SER A 423 -10.21 8.86 18.75
C SER A 423 -9.67 7.74 17.86
N ASP A 424 -9.38 6.57 18.43
CA ASP A 424 -8.83 5.45 17.66
C ASP A 424 -9.81 4.90 16.62
N LEU A 425 -11.10 4.79 16.97
CA LEU A 425 -12.12 4.35 16.01
C LEU A 425 -12.36 5.38 14.89
N ILE A 426 -12.28 6.68 15.20
CA ILE A 426 -12.37 7.76 14.21
C ILE A 426 -11.17 7.69 13.25
N LYS A 427 -9.95 7.52 13.76
CA LYS A 427 -8.74 7.33 12.93
C LYS A 427 -8.89 6.14 12.00
N TYR A 428 -9.33 5.00 12.54
CA TYR A 428 -9.54 3.78 11.78
C TYR A 428 -10.55 3.99 10.65
N ILE A 429 -11.74 4.51 10.95
CA ILE A 429 -12.76 4.76 9.93
C ILE A 429 -12.28 5.80 8.90
N ALA A 430 -11.56 6.84 9.34
CA ALA A 430 -11.02 7.84 8.44
C ALA A 430 -9.99 7.25 7.48
N ASP A 431 -9.10 6.36 7.93
CA ASP A 431 -8.15 5.68 7.06
C ASP A 431 -8.86 4.72 6.09
N ILE A 432 -9.90 3.99 6.53
CA ILE A 432 -10.75 3.17 5.64
C ILE A 432 -11.42 4.05 4.57
N ASN A 433 -11.91 5.22 4.98
CA ASN A 433 -12.58 6.18 4.09
C ASN A 433 -11.62 6.75 3.05
N ASP A 434 -10.44 7.18 3.50
CA ASP A 434 -9.38 7.74 2.65
C ASP A 434 -8.90 6.71 1.61
N ASN A 435 -8.78 5.44 2.02
CA ASN A 435 -8.37 4.36 1.12
C ASN A 435 -9.50 3.80 0.22
N ASN A 436 -10.74 4.24 0.41
CA ASN A 436 -11.94 3.70 -0.23
C ASN A 436 -12.11 2.17 -0.01
N GLU A 437 -11.91 1.72 1.24
CA GLU A 437 -11.92 0.30 1.63
C GLU A 437 -13.23 -0.12 2.32
N GLN A 438 -14.28 0.71 2.32
CA GLN A 438 -15.53 0.44 3.06
C GLN A 438 -16.16 -0.91 2.71
N ASP A 439 -16.10 -1.31 1.43
CA ASP A 439 -16.65 -2.58 0.94
C ASP A 439 -15.89 -3.81 1.49
N GLU A 440 -14.59 -3.67 1.79
CA GLU A 440 -13.74 -4.74 2.32
C GLU A 440 -14.12 -5.08 3.77
N TYR A 441 -14.37 -4.05 4.57
CA TYR A 441 -14.79 -4.17 5.97
C TYR A 441 -16.29 -4.41 6.14
N GLY A 442 -17.09 -4.14 5.10
CA GLY A 442 -18.50 -4.48 4.99
C GLY A 442 -19.36 -4.06 6.19
N THR A 443 -19.97 -5.04 6.87
CA THR A 443 -20.84 -4.78 8.02
C THR A 443 -20.09 -4.23 9.22
N ALA A 444 -18.82 -4.60 9.43
CA ALA A 444 -18.03 -4.09 10.55
C ALA A 444 -17.82 -2.57 10.42
N TYR A 445 -17.51 -2.09 9.22
CA TYR A 445 -17.46 -0.66 8.91
C TYR A 445 -18.81 0.03 9.14
N THR A 446 -19.90 -0.54 8.59
CA THR A 446 -21.25 0.04 8.71
C THR A 446 -21.68 0.16 10.18
N ASP A 447 -21.43 -0.87 10.99
CA ASP A 447 -21.76 -0.88 12.41
C ASP A 447 -20.89 0.10 13.21
N ALA A 448 -19.61 0.23 12.87
CA ALA A 448 -18.70 1.19 13.47
C ALA A 448 -19.10 2.65 13.18
N VAL A 449 -19.46 3.00 11.94
CA VAL A 449 -19.97 4.33 11.58
C VAL A 449 -21.29 4.62 12.31
N LYS A 450 -22.18 3.63 12.42
CA LYS A 450 -23.42 3.76 13.18
C LYS A 450 -23.18 3.96 14.67
N LEU A 451 -22.17 3.30 15.24
CA LEU A 451 -21.75 3.50 16.61
C LEU A 451 -21.24 4.93 16.83
N LEU A 452 -20.42 5.47 15.93
CA LEU A 452 -19.95 6.86 16.02
C LEU A 452 -21.08 7.90 15.91
N ASN A 453 -22.15 7.60 15.17
CA ASN A 453 -23.37 8.43 15.09
C ASN A 453 -24.22 8.38 16.39
N THR A 454 -23.90 7.47 17.31
CA THR A 454 -24.63 7.36 18.57
C THR A 454 -24.10 8.39 19.57
N TRP A 455 -24.99 9.20 20.14
CA TRP A 455 -24.61 10.26 21.09
C TRP A 455 -23.90 9.72 22.33
N ASN A 456 -24.46 8.69 22.97
CA ASN A 456 -23.86 8.06 24.14
C ASN A 456 -23.40 6.64 23.80
N VAL A 457 -22.10 6.39 23.97
CA VAL A 457 -21.46 5.09 23.74
C VAL A 457 -20.47 4.83 24.88
N THR A 458 -20.26 3.55 25.17
CA THR A 458 -19.34 3.06 26.19
C THR A 458 -17.99 2.66 25.59
N GLU A 459 -16.96 2.61 26.43
CA GLU A 459 -15.61 2.18 26.03
C GLU A 459 -15.60 0.73 25.51
N GLU A 460 -16.46 -0.14 26.06
CA GLU A 460 -16.58 -1.54 25.64
C GLU A 460 -17.16 -1.66 24.21
N GLU A 461 -18.12 -0.82 23.86
CA GLU A 461 -18.69 -0.78 22.50
C GLU A 461 -17.65 -0.29 21.49
N ILE A 462 -16.87 0.75 21.82
CA ILE A 462 -15.79 1.26 20.96
C ILE A 462 -14.73 0.17 20.73
N ASN A 463 -14.23 -0.45 21.80
CA ASN A 463 -13.24 -1.52 21.71
C ASN A 463 -13.76 -2.73 20.91
N SER A 464 -15.05 -3.06 21.04
CA SER A 464 -15.66 -4.15 20.28
C SER A 464 -15.76 -3.83 18.79
N ALA A 465 -16.06 -2.57 18.42
CA ALA A 465 -16.09 -2.14 17.03
C ALA A 465 -14.68 -2.18 16.39
N ILE A 466 -13.65 -1.68 17.09
CA ILE A 466 -12.26 -1.77 16.64
C ILE A 466 -11.87 -3.23 16.41
N LYS A 467 -12.15 -4.12 17.38
CA LYS A 467 -11.85 -5.55 17.26
C LYS A 467 -12.55 -6.20 16.06
N ALA A 468 -13.77 -5.79 15.74
CA ALA A 468 -14.50 -6.30 14.59
C ALA A 468 -13.86 -5.86 13.26
N LEU A 469 -13.32 -4.63 13.21
CA LEU A 469 -12.54 -4.13 12.06
C LEU A 469 -11.18 -4.83 11.94
N ASP A 470 -10.52 -5.14 13.06
CA ASP A 470 -9.26 -5.88 13.04
C ASP A 470 -9.44 -7.33 12.56
N ALA A 471 -10.53 -7.99 13.00
CA ALA A 471 -10.84 -9.35 12.60
C ALA A 471 -11.14 -9.50 11.09
N THR A 472 -11.51 -8.42 10.40
CA THR A 472 -11.66 -8.43 8.94
C THR A 472 -10.33 -8.40 8.19
N GLN A 473 -9.21 -8.11 8.88
CA GLN A 473 -7.86 -8.13 8.32
C GLN A 473 -7.00 -9.32 8.77
N GLU A 474 -7.42 -10.07 9.80
CA GLU A 474 -6.66 -11.24 10.26
C GLU A 474 -6.77 -12.38 9.24
N ASP A 475 -5.62 -12.70 8.64
CA ASP A 475 -5.45 -13.95 7.90
C ASP A 475 -5.60 -15.13 8.87
N THR A 476 -6.50 -16.06 8.57
CA THR A 476 -6.77 -17.20 9.45
C THR A 476 -5.73 -18.31 9.36
N HIS A 477 -4.79 -18.19 8.42
CA HIS A 477 -3.75 -19.17 8.16
C HIS A 477 -2.49 -18.90 8.99
N ASN A 478 -1.80 -19.96 9.42
CA ASN A 478 -0.49 -19.84 10.04
C ASN A 478 0.56 -19.62 8.96
N VAL A 479 1.08 -18.39 8.85
CA VAL A 479 2.12 -18.07 7.85
C VAL A 479 3.49 -18.10 8.50
N GLU A 480 4.20 -19.19 8.24
CA GLU A 480 5.55 -19.44 8.77
C GLU A 480 6.62 -18.79 7.85
N TRP A 481 6.33 -18.74 6.54
CA TRP A 481 7.22 -18.14 5.55
C TRP A 481 6.44 -17.52 4.39
N ALA A 482 6.48 -16.18 4.29
CA ALA A 482 5.67 -15.37 3.38
C ALA A 482 6.00 -15.47 1.89
N GLY A 483 7.15 -16.02 1.53
CA GLY A 483 7.73 -15.86 0.20
C GLY A 483 9.22 -15.63 0.31
N ALA A 484 9.94 -15.74 -0.81
CA ALA A 484 11.37 -15.55 -0.74
C ALA A 484 11.81 -14.11 -0.98
N MET A 485 13.09 -13.91 -0.69
CA MET A 485 13.85 -12.68 -0.61
C MET A 485 13.68 -11.80 0.63
N ASN A 486 12.57 -11.76 1.38
CA ASN A 486 12.56 -11.25 2.77
C ASN A 486 11.14 -11.31 3.40
N ASN A 487 11.07 -11.28 4.73
CA ASN A 487 9.90 -11.02 5.58
C ASN A 487 9.03 -9.87 5.06
N PHE A 488 7.73 -9.96 5.32
CA PHE A 488 6.60 -9.21 4.73
C PHE A 488 6.76 -7.68 4.60
N LYS A 489 7.62 -7.04 5.41
CA LYS A 489 7.70 -5.57 5.43
C LYS A 489 9.12 -5.01 5.34
N ASP A 490 10.05 -5.40 6.21
CA ASP A 490 11.23 -4.58 6.51
C ASP A 490 12.51 -5.08 5.86
N GLY A 491 12.48 -6.19 5.13
CA GLY A 491 13.68 -6.67 4.47
C GLY A 491 14.75 -7.26 5.40
N ASN A 492 14.47 -7.39 6.71
CA ASN A 492 15.46 -7.82 7.69
C ASN A 492 15.17 -9.26 8.16
N GLN A 493 15.95 -10.25 7.69
CA GLN A 493 15.71 -11.67 8.02
C GLN A 493 16.19 -12.04 9.42
N VAL A 494 15.35 -11.75 10.41
CA VAL A 494 15.55 -12.18 11.80
C VAL A 494 14.34 -13.02 12.24
N THR A 495 14.61 -14.21 12.76
CA THR A 495 13.62 -15.09 13.40
C THR A 495 14.07 -15.43 14.83
N ASP A 496 13.12 -15.59 15.74
CA ASP A 496 13.35 -16.09 17.10
C ASP A 496 13.28 -17.62 17.20
N THR A 497 13.00 -18.29 16.09
CA THR A 497 12.93 -19.76 16.03
C THR A 497 14.29 -20.39 16.28
N LYS A 498 14.31 -21.51 17.03
CA LYS A 498 15.50 -22.35 17.23
C LYS A 498 15.79 -23.20 16.00
N VAL A 499 16.55 -22.64 15.08
CA VAL A 499 16.90 -23.31 13.82
C VAL A 499 17.89 -24.45 14.04
N VAL A 500 17.71 -25.57 13.33
CA VAL A 500 18.59 -26.73 13.43
C VAL A 500 20.07 -26.38 13.26
N LYS A 501 20.87 -26.76 14.26
CA LYS A 501 22.34 -26.74 14.19
C LYS A 501 23.03 -27.96 14.80
N ASN A 502 22.34 -28.68 15.69
CA ASN A 502 22.86 -29.88 16.34
C ASN A 502 22.33 -31.12 15.62
N ASN A 503 23.21 -32.08 15.33
CA ASN A 503 22.85 -33.35 14.67
C ASN A 503 21.87 -33.20 13.48
N PRO A 504 22.16 -32.34 12.49
CA PRO A 504 21.25 -32.13 11.36
C PRO A 504 21.11 -33.41 10.50
N GLU A 505 19.91 -33.66 9.99
CA GLU A 505 19.65 -34.73 8.99
C GLU A 505 18.75 -34.24 7.85
N GLU A 506 18.94 -34.81 6.66
CA GLU A 506 17.97 -34.69 5.55
C GLU A 506 16.71 -35.46 6.00
N LYS A 507 15.61 -34.75 6.25
CA LYS A 507 14.33 -35.35 6.65
C LYS A 507 13.66 -36.02 5.46
N TRP A 508 13.63 -35.29 4.36
CA TRP A 508 13.09 -35.73 3.09
C TRP A 508 13.60 -34.83 1.97
N SER A 509 13.45 -35.30 0.74
CA SER A 509 13.62 -34.49 -0.47
C SER A 509 12.47 -34.75 -1.44
N TYR A 510 12.06 -33.70 -2.15
CA TYR A 510 10.96 -33.70 -3.10
C TYR A 510 11.44 -33.20 -4.47
N GLU A 511 11.11 -33.95 -5.52
CA GLU A 511 11.50 -33.62 -6.90
C GLU A 511 10.48 -32.64 -7.50
N LEU A 512 10.78 -31.34 -7.46
CA LEU A 512 10.04 -30.28 -8.15
C LEU A 512 10.19 -30.38 -9.67
N ASN A 513 11.30 -30.95 -10.16
CA ASN A 513 11.53 -31.19 -11.59
C ASN A 513 11.85 -32.65 -11.91
N ARG A 514 10.96 -33.32 -12.64
CA ARG A 514 11.07 -34.75 -12.98
C ARG A 514 11.98 -35.06 -14.19
N THR A 515 12.60 -34.06 -14.80
CA THR A 515 13.45 -34.23 -16.00
C THR A 515 14.94 -34.30 -15.62
N LYS A 516 15.44 -35.52 -15.40
CA LYS A 516 16.84 -35.76 -14.99
C LYS A 516 17.86 -35.37 -16.07
N GLY A 517 18.96 -34.73 -15.65
CA GLY A 517 20.08 -34.39 -16.54
C GLY A 517 19.90 -33.07 -17.31
N SER A 518 18.90 -32.28 -16.95
CA SER A 518 18.60 -30.96 -17.51
C SER A 518 19.22 -29.83 -16.65
N TRP A 519 20.52 -29.92 -16.38
CA TRP A 519 21.30 -28.90 -15.66
C TRP A 519 21.00 -27.50 -16.20
N GLY A 520 20.52 -26.60 -15.34
CA GLY A 520 20.22 -25.22 -15.72
C GLY A 520 19.13 -25.07 -16.78
N THR A 521 18.21 -26.04 -16.93
CA THR A 521 17.11 -25.95 -17.91
C THR A 521 15.77 -25.58 -17.27
N TYR A 522 15.58 -25.89 -15.98
CA TYR A 522 14.35 -25.65 -15.23
C TYR A 522 14.71 -25.16 -13.83
N TYR A 523 14.11 -24.06 -13.40
CA TYR A 523 14.29 -23.51 -12.06
C TYR A 523 13.15 -23.97 -11.14
N ALA A 524 13.48 -24.21 -9.88
CA ALA A 524 12.49 -24.14 -8.82
C ALA A 524 12.28 -22.66 -8.49
N GLY A 525 11.02 -22.23 -8.42
CA GLY A 525 10.70 -20.90 -7.95
C GLY A 525 10.81 -20.78 -6.44
N GLN A 526 10.50 -19.58 -5.98
CA GLN A 526 10.45 -19.25 -4.57
C GLN A 526 9.48 -20.10 -3.75
N SER A 527 9.75 -20.17 -2.44
CA SER A 527 8.95 -20.95 -1.49
C SER A 527 8.11 -20.04 -0.59
N VAL A 528 6.89 -20.46 -0.29
CA VAL A 528 6.05 -19.97 0.81
C VAL A 528 5.72 -21.15 1.73
N ILE A 529 5.59 -20.92 3.03
CA ILE A 529 5.18 -21.94 4.03
C ILE A 529 3.96 -21.41 4.76
N VAL A 530 2.83 -22.10 4.59
CA VAL A 530 1.52 -21.73 5.15
C VAL A 530 0.81 -23.01 5.59
N ASP A 531 0.32 -23.03 6.83
CA ASP A 531 -0.38 -24.17 7.46
C ASP A 531 0.33 -25.53 7.32
N ASP A 532 1.61 -25.63 7.71
CA ASP A 532 2.42 -26.85 7.55
C ASP A 532 2.59 -27.32 6.06
N TYR A 533 2.35 -26.44 5.08
CA TYR A 533 2.60 -26.75 3.66
C TYR A 533 3.55 -25.76 3.03
N LEU A 534 4.56 -26.29 2.34
CA LEU A 534 5.45 -25.54 1.49
C LEU A 534 4.91 -25.53 0.06
N TYR A 535 4.81 -24.34 -0.52
CA TYR A 535 4.45 -24.16 -1.93
C TYR A 535 5.62 -23.56 -2.71
N ALA A 536 5.94 -24.17 -3.85
CA ALA A 536 7.03 -23.74 -4.72
C ALA A 536 6.71 -24.08 -6.18
N THR A 537 7.26 -23.31 -7.12
CA THR A 537 7.12 -23.66 -8.55
C THR A 537 8.23 -24.62 -8.99
N GLY A 538 7.94 -25.40 -10.03
CA GLY A 538 8.90 -26.27 -10.69
C GLY A 538 8.31 -26.84 -11.96
N ALA A 539 9.10 -26.85 -13.06
CA ALA A 539 8.70 -27.42 -14.34
C ALA A 539 7.32 -26.92 -14.87
N GLY A 540 7.02 -25.63 -14.67
CA GLY A 540 5.75 -25.00 -15.08
C GLY A 540 4.54 -25.41 -14.25
N SER A 541 4.75 -25.87 -13.01
CA SER A 541 3.71 -26.23 -12.06
C SER A 541 3.93 -25.58 -10.69
N LEU A 542 2.84 -25.25 -10.00
CA LEU A 542 2.85 -24.97 -8.56
C LEU A 542 2.70 -26.29 -7.81
N HIS A 543 3.61 -26.55 -6.89
CA HIS A 543 3.61 -27.72 -6.02
C HIS A 543 3.16 -27.33 -4.62
N LYS A 544 2.48 -28.26 -3.95
CA LYS A 544 2.17 -28.23 -2.52
C LYS A 544 2.87 -29.43 -1.88
N VAL A 545 3.70 -29.19 -0.86
CA VAL A 545 4.50 -30.21 -0.19
C VAL A 545 4.24 -30.14 1.31
N ASP A 546 3.82 -31.25 1.90
CA ASP A 546 3.63 -31.38 3.35
C ASP A 546 5.00 -31.28 4.05
N THR A 547 5.17 -30.30 4.96
CA THR A 547 6.46 -29.99 5.60
C THR A 547 6.97 -31.14 6.47
N LYS A 548 6.07 -31.93 7.05
CA LYS A 548 6.39 -33.02 7.98
C LYS A 548 6.84 -34.29 7.25
N THR A 549 6.19 -34.62 6.14
CA THR A 549 6.36 -35.91 5.46
C THR A 549 7.13 -35.83 4.13
N GLY A 550 7.24 -34.64 3.52
CA GLY A 550 7.82 -34.44 2.20
C GLY A 550 6.97 -34.99 1.05
N LYS A 551 5.74 -35.42 1.33
CA LYS A 551 4.78 -35.81 0.29
C LYS A 551 4.24 -34.55 -0.36
N GLY A 552 4.36 -34.48 -1.68
CA GLY A 552 3.87 -33.32 -2.43
C GLY A 552 3.18 -33.68 -3.73
N GLU A 553 2.34 -32.76 -4.19
CA GLU A 553 1.56 -32.87 -5.41
C GLU A 553 1.61 -31.58 -6.23
N THR A 554 1.31 -31.67 -7.52
CA THR A 554 1.07 -30.51 -8.37
C THR A 554 -0.36 -30.05 -8.19
N VAL A 555 -0.56 -28.79 -7.80
CA VAL A 555 -1.88 -28.23 -7.49
C VAL A 555 -2.39 -27.25 -8.56
N ALA A 556 -1.48 -26.63 -9.31
CA ALA A 556 -1.83 -25.76 -10.43
C ALA A 556 -0.76 -25.76 -11.54
N VAL A 557 -1.15 -25.38 -12.75
CA VAL A 557 -0.22 -25.08 -13.85
C VAL A 557 0.19 -23.62 -13.70
N ALA A 558 1.37 -23.37 -13.13
CA ALA A 558 1.90 -22.04 -12.84
C ALA A 558 3.44 -22.07 -12.82
N GLY A 559 4.08 -20.95 -13.14
CA GLY A 559 5.54 -20.88 -13.23
C GLY A 559 6.10 -21.21 -14.62
N SER A 560 7.42 -21.11 -14.75
CA SER A 560 8.15 -21.22 -16.02
C SER A 560 8.58 -22.66 -16.33
N THR A 561 8.61 -22.99 -17.63
CA THR A 561 9.17 -24.27 -18.15
C THR A 561 10.59 -24.09 -18.72
N SER A 562 11.27 -23.00 -18.38
CA SER A 562 12.60 -22.64 -18.87
C SER A 562 13.40 -21.94 -17.78
N PHE A 563 14.66 -21.60 -18.04
CA PHE A 563 15.57 -20.94 -17.10
C PHE A 563 15.16 -19.48 -16.79
N TYR A 564 14.12 -19.32 -15.98
CA TYR A 564 13.67 -18.04 -15.39
C TYR A 564 13.47 -18.23 -13.89
N TYR A 565 13.72 -17.16 -13.13
CA TYR A 565 13.40 -17.12 -11.71
C TYR A 565 11.89 -16.91 -11.60
N ASP A 566 11.17 -17.86 -11.02
CA ASP A 566 9.78 -17.63 -10.64
C ASP A 566 9.75 -17.16 -9.19
N TYR A 567 8.89 -16.20 -8.88
CA TYR A 567 8.70 -15.72 -7.51
C TYR A 567 7.32 -16.09 -6.98
N VAL A 568 7.28 -16.37 -5.68
CA VAL A 568 6.10 -16.84 -4.98
C VAL A 568 6.01 -16.02 -3.69
N ALA A 569 4.85 -15.43 -3.47
CA ALA A 569 4.55 -14.65 -2.28
C ALA A 569 3.17 -15.01 -1.77
N TYR A 570 2.94 -14.76 -0.49
CA TYR A 570 1.68 -14.98 0.18
C TYR A 570 1.09 -13.67 0.71
N GLY A 571 -0.24 -13.55 0.67
CA GLY A 571 -0.97 -12.42 1.25
C GLY A 571 -2.48 -12.55 1.14
N ASP A 572 -3.20 -12.19 2.20
CA ASP A 572 -4.67 -12.20 2.29
C ASP A 572 -5.30 -13.53 1.82
N GLY A 573 -4.78 -14.65 2.30
CA GLY A 573 -5.25 -15.97 1.88
C GLY A 573 -5.07 -16.25 0.38
N MET A 574 -4.04 -15.68 -0.26
CA MET A 574 -3.67 -15.93 -1.65
C MET A 574 -2.19 -16.28 -1.79
N ILE A 575 -1.90 -17.18 -2.73
CA ILE A 575 -0.55 -17.40 -3.27
C ILE A 575 -0.44 -16.66 -4.59
N PHE A 576 0.55 -15.78 -4.69
CA PHE A 576 0.93 -15.13 -5.93
C PHE A 576 2.09 -15.88 -6.55
N VAL A 577 1.99 -16.19 -7.85
CA VAL A 577 3.08 -16.76 -8.63
C VAL A 577 3.40 -15.78 -9.75
N SER A 578 4.63 -15.30 -9.80
CA SER A 578 5.10 -14.45 -10.89
C SER A 578 6.14 -15.18 -11.75
N THR A 579 6.02 -14.93 -13.05
CA THR A 579 6.98 -15.30 -14.07
C THR A 579 7.50 -14.05 -14.75
N SER A 580 8.44 -14.20 -15.69
CA SER A 580 8.88 -13.07 -16.52
C SER A 580 7.77 -12.39 -17.35
N ASN A 581 6.59 -13.02 -17.49
CA ASN A 581 5.52 -12.55 -18.37
C ASN A 581 4.15 -12.32 -17.70
N ASP A 582 3.93 -12.85 -16.50
CA ASP A 582 2.65 -12.73 -15.80
C ASP A 582 2.80 -12.86 -14.28
N ILE A 583 1.77 -12.39 -13.58
CA ILE A 583 1.54 -12.65 -12.16
C ILE A 583 0.14 -13.25 -12.05
N GLU A 584 0.03 -14.40 -11.42
CA GLU A 584 -1.23 -15.12 -11.22
C GLU A 584 -1.48 -15.32 -9.72
N ALA A 585 -2.69 -15.02 -9.28
CA ALA A 585 -3.13 -15.19 -7.89
C ALA A 585 -3.97 -16.45 -7.76
N PHE A 586 -3.69 -17.25 -6.74
CA PHE A 586 -4.39 -18.48 -6.40
C PHE A 586 -4.97 -18.37 -5.00
N ASP A 587 -6.21 -18.78 -4.81
CA ASP A 587 -6.82 -18.90 -3.49
C ASP A 587 -6.14 -20.02 -2.70
N ILE A 588 -5.69 -19.77 -1.46
CA ILE A 588 -4.91 -20.75 -0.68
C ILE A 588 -5.71 -22.00 -0.31
N ASP A 589 -7.01 -21.86 -0.04
CA ASP A 589 -7.87 -22.95 0.40
C ASP A 589 -8.23 -23.91 -0.74
N THR A 590 -8.57 -23.34 -1.90
CA THR A 590 -9.07 -24.09 -3.05
C THR A 590 -8.00 -24.36 -4.10
N LEU A 591 -6.89 -23.62 -4.06
CA LEU A 591 -5.79 -23.63 -5.03
C LEU A 591 -6.26 -23.33 -6.46
N GLN A 592 -7.42 -22.67 -6.59
CA GLN A 592 -7.95 -22.21 -7.87
C GLN A 592 -7.40 -20.83 -8.21
N SER A 593 -7.12 -20.62 -9.50
CA SER A 593 -6.74 -19.30 -10.01
C SER A 593 -7.88 -18.31 -9.83
N LEU A 594 -7.57 -17.18 -9.18
CA LEU A 594 -8.47 -16.03 -8.99
C LEU A 594 -8.33 -15.01 -10.12
N GLY A 595 -7.22 -15.04 -10.85
CA GLY A 595 -6.97 -14.16 -11.98
C GLY A 595 -5.48 -13.88 -12.16
N LYS A 596 -5.17 -13.27 -13.31
CA LYS A 596 -3.79 -12.96 -13.68
C LYS A 596 -3.66 -11.64 -14.42
N VAL A 597 -2.51 -11.01 -14.24
CA VAL A 597 -2.05 -9.86 -15.02
C VAL A 597 -0.89 -10.29 -15.92
N LYS A 598 -0.88 -9.80 -17.16
CA LYS A 598 0.22 -10.00 -18.10
C LYS A 598 1.12 -8.77 -18.11
N GLY A 599 2.43 -8.98 -18.16
CA GLY A 599 3.42 -7.92 -18.15
C GLY A 599 4.76 -8.39 -18.70
N THR A 600 5.79 -7.57 -18.50
CA THR A 600 7.18 -7.97 -18.74
C THR A 600 7.96 -7.63 -17.49
N PHE A 601 8.30 -8.64 -16.71
CA PHE A 601 8.91 -8.48 -15.39
C PHE A 601 10.42 -8.72 -15.40
N SER A 602 11.06 -8.85 -16.57
CA SER A 602 12.50 -9.15 -16.70
C SER A 602 12.89 -10.53 -16.14
N GLN A 603 14.17 -10.91 -16.24
CA GLN A 603 14.66 -12.22 -15.79
C GLN A 603 14.60 -12.38 -14.26
N TYR A 604 14.80 -11.28 -13.53
CA TYR A 604 14.75 -11.18 -12.08
C TYR A 604 13.61 -10.24 -11.74
N HIS A 605 12.72 -10.67 -10.84
CA HIS A 605 11.52 -9.94 -10.46
C HIS A 605 11.07 -10.28 -9.04
N PRO A 606 11.85 -9.85 -8.03
CA PRO A 606 11.44 -9.93 -6.65
C PRO A 606 10.02 -9.43 -6.45
N MET A 607 9.28 -10.17 -5.64
CA MET A 607 7.87 -9.93 -5.38
C MET A 607 7.66 -9.82 -3.87
N GLN A 608 6.91 -8.80 -3.44
CA GLN A 608 6.59 -8.59 -2.03
C GLN A 608 5.13 -8.20 -1.90
N TYR A 609 4.46 -8.78 -0.90
CA TYR A 609 3.10 -8.46 -0.55
C TYR A 609 3.05 -7.72 0.78
N TYR A 610 2.25 -6.66 0.87
CA TYR A 610 1.98 -5.95 2.11
C TYR A 610 0.61 -5.25 2.05
N LYS A 611 -0.29 -5.59 3.00
CA LYS A 611 -1.56 -4.90 3.28
C LYS A 611 -2.40 -4.54 2.04
N GLY A 612 -2.74 -5.53 1.22
CA GLY A 612 -3.55 -5.35 0.02
C GLY A 612 -2.76 -4.86 -1.20
N TYR A 613 -1.42 -4.78 -1.13
CA TYR A 613 -0.58 -4.33 -2.24
C TYR A 613 0.53 -5.34 -2.54
N LEU A 614 0.71 -5.62 -3.82
CA LEU A 614 1.74 -6.51 -4.35
C LEU A 614 2.71 -5.69 -5.21
N VAL A 615 3.99 -5.70 -4.87
CA VAL A 615 5.05 -5.07 -5.66
C VAL A 615 5.85 -6.15 -6.38
N CYS A 616 6.08 -5.99 -7.68
CA CYS A 616 6.88 -6.91 -8.48
C CYS A 616 7.68 -6.18 -9.56
N ASN A 617 9.02 -6.23 -9.47
CA ASN A 617 9.95 -5.55 -10.39
C ASN A 617 9.57 -4.09 -10.68
N GLY A 618 9.25 -3.34 -9.62
CA GLY A 618 8.84 -1.93 -9.70
C GLY A 618 7.41 -1.66 -10.15
N ASN A 619 6.61 -2.69 -10.48
CA ASN A 619 5.16 -2.54 -10.67
C ASN A 619 4.46 -2.70 -9.33
N ILE A 620 3.38 -1.95 -9.12
CA ILE A 620 2.57 -2.04 -7.90
C ILE A 620 1.14 -2.40 -8.29
N TYR A 621 0.56 -3.36 -7.59
CA TYR A 621 -0.81 -3.82 -7.80
C TYR A 621 -1.59 -3.71 -6.50
N LYS A 622 -2.78 -3.12 -6.55
CA LYS A 622 -3.80 -3.27 -5.51
C LYS A 622 -4.44 -4.65 -5.68
N VAL A 623 -4.49 -5.39 -4.59
CA VAL A 623 -5.01 -6.75 -4.49
C VAL A 623 -6.44 -6.68 -3.97
N ASN A 624 -7.36 -7.41 -4.60
CA ASN A 624 -8.71 -7.58 -4.10
C ASN A 624 -9.21 -8.99 -4.41
N LYS A 625 -9.14 -9.87 -3.41
CA LYS A 625 -9.51 -11.30 -3.51
C LYS A 625 -10.92 -11.52 -4.06
N ASN A 626 -11.86 -10.62 -3.73
CA ASN A 626 -13.29 -10.77 -4.04
C ASN A 626 -13.72 -10.08 -5.35
N SER A 627 -12.77 -9.53 -6.12
CA SER A 627 -13.01 -8.80 -7.36
C SER A 627 -12.76 -9.68 -8.60
N ASP A 628 -13.53 -9.45 -9.67
CA ASP A 628 -13.26 -10.04 -11.00
C ASP A 628 -11.85 -9.66 -11.53
N ASN A 629 -11.31 -8.53 -11.05
CA ASN A 629 -9.93 -8.10 -11.30
C ASN A 629 -9.15 -8.15 -9.99
N VAL A 630 -8.62 -9.33 -9.65
CA VAL A 630 -7.88 -9.57 -8.40
C VAL A 630 -6.62 -8.71 -8.25
N LEU A 631 -5.96 -8.37 -9.36
CA LEU A 631 -4.79 -7.50 -9.41
C LEU A 631 -5.11 -6.28 -10.28
N THR A 632 -5.06 -5.08 -9.69
CA THR A 632 -5.27 -3.81 -10.40
C THR A 632 -4.00 -2.97 -10.31
N GLN A 633 -3.42 -2.59 -11.45
CA GLN A 633 -2.22 -1.74 -11.49
C GLN A 633 -2.47 -0.42 -10.75
N VAL A 634 -1.52 -0.01 -9.92
CA VAL A 634 -1.49 1.28 -9.25
C VAL A 634 -0.60 2.24 -10.04
N GLY A 635 -1.14 3.40 -10.41
CA GLY A 635 -0.47 4.39 -11.25
C GLY A 635 -0.11 3.86 -12.64
N GLU A 636 0.63 4.67 -13.40
CA GLU A 636 1.12 4.31 -14.74
C GLU A 636 2.58 3.83 -14.67
N GLY A 637 2.86 2.68 -15.30
CA GLY A 637 4.23 2.17 -15.47
C GLY A 637 4.89 1.63 -14.19
N THR A 638 6.22 1.48 -14.27
CA THR A 638 7.06 1.08 -13.13
C THR A 638 7.56 2.30 -12.36
N ILE A 639 7.87 2.12 -11.08
CA ILE A 639 8.50 3.13 -10.23
C ILE A 639 9.71 3.74 -10.96
N GLY A 640 9.66 5.05 -11.21
CA GLY A 640 10.76 5.82 -11.79
C GLY A 640 11.21 5.42 -13.20
N SER A 641 10.52 4.48 -13.87
CA SER A 641 10.98 3.84 -15.11
C SER A 641 12.41 3.26 -15.05
N ASP A 642 12.90 2.92 -13.85
CA ASP A 642 14.25 2.37 -13.65
C ASP A 642 14.25 0.84 -13.74
N SER A 643 15.46 0.25 -13.73
CA SER A 643 15.69 -1.19 -13.73
C SER A 643 15.96 -1.69 -12.31
N PHE A 644 15.09 -2.57 -11.81
CA PHE A 644 15.16 -3.13 -10.45
C PHE A 644 15.97 -4.42 -10.38
N ASN A 645 15.86 -5.32 -11.35
CA ASN A 645 16.70 -6.53 -11.41
C ASN A 645 16.57 -7.38 -10.12
N TRP A 646 17.65 -7.59 -9.34
CA TRP A 646 17.60 -8.30 -8.05
C TRP A 646 17.04 -7.47 -6.89
N SER A 647 16.75 -6.18 -7.09
CA SER A 647 16.36 -5.30 -5.99
C SER A 647 14.93 -5.58 -5.53
N GLN A 648 14.80 -6.08 -4.30
CA GLN A 648 13.58 -6.02 -3.50
C GLN A 648 13.64 -4.79 -2.59
N GLY A 649 12.51 -4.10 -2.46
CA GLY A 649 12.36 -2.99 -1.54
C GLY A 649 11.87 -3.41 -0.16
N VAL A 650 11.48 -2.42 0.64
CA VAL A 650 10.95 -2.58 1.99
C VAL A 650 9.78 -1.62 2.21
N PHE A 651 8.78 -2.07 2.93
CA PHE A 651 7.69 -1.27 3.47
C PHE A 651 8.05 -0.74 4.86
N ALA A 652 8.13 0.57 5.00
CA ALA A 652 8.36 1.27 6.27
C ALA A 652 7.63 2.62 6.27
N ASN A 653 7.19 3.12 7.43
CA ASN A 653 6.58 4.45 7.59
C ASN A 653 5.49 4.81 6.55
N ASN A 654 4.65 3.85 6.16
CA ASN A 654 3.60 3.97 5.12
C ASN A 654 4.10 4.15 3.68
N TYR A 655 5.39 3.99 3.42
CA TYR A 655 5.99 4.05 2.08
C TYR A 655 6.67 2.73 1.71
N TYR A 656 6.99 2.62 0.42
CA TYR A 656 7.82 1.56 -0.13
C TYR A 656 9.16 2.17 -0.58
N TYR A 657 10.25 1.67 0.00
CA TYR A 657 11.61 2.09 -0.33
C TYR A 657 12.25 1.03 -1.20
N VAL A 658 12.82 1.42 -2.33
CA VAL A 658 13.44 0.47 -3.25
C VAL A 658 14.64 1.11 -3.91
N VAL A 659 15.73 0.35 -3.99
CA VAL A 659 16.91 0.74 -4.75
C VAL A 659 16.77 0.16 -6.15
N ALA A 660 17.20 0.90 -7.16
CA ALA A 660 17.24 0.45 -8.53
C ALA A 660 18.66 0.60 -9.08
N THR A 661 18.81 0.51 -10.40
CA THR A 661 20.13 0.60 -11.03
C THR A 661 20.73 2.01 -10.94
N ASN A 662 19.89 3.05 -10.97
CA ASN A 662 20.36 4.42 -10.97
C ASN A 662 20.20 5.08 -9.62
N ASP A 663 19.01 4.96 -9.03
CA ASP A 663 18.57 5.74 -7.89
C ASP A 663 17.96 4.85 -6.79
N ILE A 664 17.77 5.44 -5.62
CA ILE A 664 16.89 4.92 -4.58
C ILE A 664 15.60 5.75 -4.54
N TYR A 665 14.47 5.08 -4.36
CA TYR A 665 13.14 5.64 -4.38
C TYR A 665 12.44 5.46 -3.03
N CYS A 666 11.71 6.47 -2.60
CA CYS A 666 10.65 6.40 -1.60
C CYS A 666 9.33 6.66 -2.33
N VAL A 667 8.42 5.69 -2.25
CA VAL A 667 7.19 5.66 -3.06
C VAL A 667 5.99 5.51 -2.14
N ASP A 668 4.98 6.35 -2.32
CA ASP A 668 3.64 6.03 -1.86
C ASP A 668 3.10 4.89 -2.73
N TYR A 669 3.14 3.67 -2.21
CA TYR A 669 2.77 2.47 -2.94
C TYR A 669 1.26 2.39 -3.22
N LYS A 670 0.42 3.19 -2.55
CA LYS A 670 -1.03 3.22 -2.80
C LYS A 670 -1.39 4.01 -4.04
N THR A 671 -0.54 4.98 -4.41
CA THR A 671 -0.75 5.86 -5.57
C THR A 671 0.32 5.70 -6.65
N ASN A 672 1.42 5.00 -6.35
CA ASN A 672 2.64 4.94 -7.15
C ASN A 672 3.26 6.34 -7.37
N THR A 673 3.12 7.22 -6.38
CA THR A 673 3.73 8.56 -6.39
C THR A 673 5.12 8.49 -5.77
N ILE A 674 6.12 8.96 -6.50
CA ILE A 674 7.49 9.08 -5.97
C ILE A 674 7.55 10.29 -5.04
N LYS A 675 7.71 10.04 -3.74
CA LYS A 675 7.89 11.10 -2.75
C LYS A 675 9.32 11.64 -2.79
N TYR A 676 10.29 10.72 -2.84
CA TYR A 676 11.71 11.06 -2.95
C TYR A 676 12.44 10.14 -3.90
N GLN A 677 13.42 10.72 -4.58
CA GLN A 677 14.36 10.04 -5.45
C GLN A 677 15.73 10.69 -5.28
N TYR A 678 16.78 9.90 -5.14
CA TYR A 678 18.13 10.41 -5.28
C TYR A 678 19.12 9.35 -5.73
N LYS A 679 20.24 9.83 -6.23
CA LYS A 679 21.31 9.00 -6.76
C LYS A 679 22.21 8.49 -5.64
N PHE A 680 22.33 7.18 -5.52
CA PHE A 680 23.31 6.57 -4.63
C PHE A 680 24.60 6.23 -5.40
N ASP A 681 25.70 6.13 -4.66
CA ASP A 681 27.01 5.78 -5.21
C ASP A 681 27.43 6.72 -6.37
N GLU A 682 27.37 8.03 -6.15
CA GLU A 682 27.65 9.05 -7.19
C GLU A 682 29.06 8.93 -7.80
N ASN A 683 30.00 8.35 -7.04
CA ASN A 683 31.39 8.13 -7.44
C ASN A 683 31.62 6.75 -8.10
N ARG A 684 30.55 6.03 -8.45
CA ARG A 684 30.63 4.70 -9.08
C ARG A 684 31.46 4.68 -10.35
N THR A 685 32.23 3.61 -10.51
CA THR A 685 33.14 3.38 -11.64
C THR A 685 32.55 2.54 -12.78
N THR A 686 31.33 2.01 -12.62
CA THR A 686 30.64 1.21 -13.63
C THR A 686 29.19 1.68 -13.79
N THR A 687 28.65 1.50 -15.00
CA THR A 687 27.23 1.71 -15.30
C THR A 687 26.35 0.53 -14.88
N TYR A 688 26.95 -0.63 -14.59
CA TYR A 688 26.24 -1.81 -14.07
C TYR A 688 26.14 -1.75 -12.54
N ASN A 689 25.39 -0.77 -12.04
CA ASN A 689 25.27 -0.44 -10.62
C ASN A 689 23.94 -0.92 -10.04
N ILE A 690 23.80 -2.23 -9.87
CA ILE A 690 22.58 -2.79 -9.28
C ILE A 690 22.65 -2.60 -7.77
N GLY A 691 21.66 -1.91 -7.20
CA GLY A 691 21.46 -1.91 -5.75
C GLY A 691 21.00 -3.29 -5.31
N GLY A 692 21.65 -3.85 -4.28
CA GLY A 692 21.21 -5.08 -3.66
C GLY A 692 19.88 -4.89 -2.94
N GLU A 693 19.32 -5.98 -2.44
CA GLU A 693 18.10 -5.93 -1.64
C GLU A 693 18.30 -5.08 -0.35
N LEU A 694 17.21 -4.48 0.11
CA LEU A 694 17.19 -3.57 1.26
C LEU A 694 16.87 -4.29 2.56
N ALA A 695 17.41 -3.77 3.66
CA ALA A 695 16.98 -4.08 5.02
C ALA A 695 16.73 -2.79 5.80
N TYR A 696 15.61 -2.73 6.50
CA TYR A 696 15.22 -1.66 7.40
C TYR A 696 15.34 -2.14 8.85
N ASP A 697 16.09 -1.38 9.65
CA ASP A 697 16.19 -1.60 11.09
C ASP A 697 15.27 -0.63 11.82
N SER A 698 14.09 -1.10 12.23
CA SER A 698 13.10 -0.30 12.95
C SER A 698 13.55 0.14 14.35
N THR A 699 14.70 -0.33 14.86
CA THR A 699 15.24 0.12 16.16
C THR A 699 16.08 1.37 16.04
N THR A 700 16.69 1.59 14.87
CA THR A 700 17.56 2.75 14.60
C THR A 700 17.05 3.65 13.48
N ASP A 701 15.99 3.21 12.79
CA ASP A 701 15.39 3.82 11.60
C ASP A 701 16.32 3.86 10.37
N TYR A 702 17.35 3.01 10.32
CA TYR A 702 18.26 2.96 9.17
C TYR A 702 17.81 1.97 8.10
N LEU A 703 17.92 2.41 6.85
CA LEU A 703 17.91 1.56 5.66
C LEU A 703 19.35 1.18 5.28
N TYR A 704 19.55 -0.09 4.93
CA TYR A 704 20.83 -0.65 4.52
C TYR A 704 20.71 -1.42 3.21
N TRP A 705 21.66 -1.24 2.30
CA TRP A 705 21.71 -1.99 1.04
C TRP A 705 23.13 -2.09 0.48
N GLY A 706 23.40 -3.16 -0.27
CA GLY A 706 24.66 -3.33 -0.99
C GLY A 706 24.66 -2.67 -2.37
N SER A 707 25.83 -2.47 -2.97
CA SER A 707 25.98 -2.18 -4.39
C SER A 707 26.83 -3.25 -5.06
N TYR A 708 26.27 -3.90 -6.08
CA TYR A 708 26.82 -5.17 -6.58
C TYR A 708 28.26 -5.04 -7.08
N LYS A 709 28.51 -4.24 -8.13
CA LYS A 709 29.86 -4.13 -8.72
C LYS A 709 30.76 -3.11 -8.04
N GLN A 710 30.21 -2.17 -7.28
CA GLN A 710 31.02 -1.20 -6.53
C GLN A 710 31.51 -1.78 -5.20
N LYS A 711 30.86 -2.83 -4.67
CA LYS A 711 31.21 -3.46 -3.38
C LYS A 711 31.13 -2.46 -2.24
N ASN A 712 30.05 -1.68 -2.21
CA ASN A 712 29.76 -0.81 -1.06
C ASN A 712 28.53 -1.33 -0.33
N LEU A 713 28.53 -1.16 0.99
CA LEU A 713 27.33 -1.14 1.82
C LEU A 713 26.96 0.33 2.05
N HIS A 714 25.69 0.65 1.92
CA HIS A 714 25.13 1.97 2.13
C HIS A 714 24.20 1.94 3.35
N ALA A 715 24.12 3.07 4.03
CA ALA A 715 23.23 3.29 5.17
C ALA A 715 22.65 4.71 5.10
N VAL A 716 21.35 4.86 5.36
CA VAL A 716 20.70 6.17 5.52
C VAL A 716 19.58 6.05 6.56
N LYS A 717 19.46 7.04 7.43
CA LYS A 717 18.37 7.09 8.41
C LYS A 717 17.09 7.64 7.76
N LEU A 718 15.96 7.08 8.16
CA LEU A 718 14.64 7.67 7.94
C LEU A 718 14.30 8.58 9.12
N ASP A 719 13.75 9.76 8.82
CA ASP A 719 13.19 10.62 9.85
C ASP A 719 11.77 10.19 10.25
N ASP A 720 11.19 10.89 11.23
CA ASP A 720 9.86 10.59 11.78
C ASP A 720 8.74 10.68 10.72
N LYS A 721 8.97 11.37 9.59
CA LYS A 721 8.04 11.51 8.47
C LYS A 721 8.24 10.43 7.39
N GLY A 722 9.22 9.55 7.57
CA GLY A 722 9.64 8.55 6.58
C GLY A 722 10.54 9.12 5.49
N ASP A 723 11.15 10.28 5.68
CA ASP A 723 11.98 10.92 4.67
C ASP A 723 13.45 10.54 4.87
N PHE A 724 14.23 10.61 3.79
CA PHE A 724 15.67 10.34 3.87
C PHE A 724 16.38 11.50 4.59
N ASP A 725 16.95 11.24 5.77
CA ASP A 725 17.89 12.16 6.39
C ASP A 725 19.24 12.04 5.66
N LYS A 726 19.40 12.82 4.58
CA LYS A 726 20.58 12.77 3.70
C LYS A 726 21.88 13.08 4.42
N GLU A 727 21.86 13.81 5.54
CA GLU A 727 23.05 14.11 6.33
C GLU A 727 23.59 12.87 7.06
N THR A 728 22.75 11.84 7.24
CA THR A 728 23.14 10.56 7.84
C THR A 728 23.67 9.55 6.83
N TYR A 729 23.56 9.84 5.52
CA TYR A 729 23.99 8.91 4.48
C TYR A 729 25.48 8.56 4.63
N LYS A 730 25.77 7.26 4.68
CA LYS A 730 27.12 6.72 4.73
C LYS A 730 27.27 5.56 3.77
N SER A 731 28.49 5.37 3.27
CA SER A 731 28.87 4.21 2.47
C SER A 731 30.21 3.66 2.94
N ALA A 732 30.35 2.34 2.95
CA ALA A 732 31.60 1.64 3.29
C ALA A 732 31.90 0.53 2.29
N THR A 733 33.16 0.37 1.92
CA THR A 733 33.59 -0.72 1.05
C THR A 733 33.57 -2.05 1.79
N ILE A 734 32.97 -3.06 1.16
CA ILE A 734 32.90 -4.45 1.63
C ILE A 734 33.89 -5.33 0.86
N SER A 735 34.14 -6.55 1.36
CA SER A 735 35.20 -7.42 0.83
C SER A 735 34.89 -8.03 -0.55
N GLN A 736 33.62 -7.97 -0.96
CA GLN A 736 33.07 -8.75 -2.05
C GLN A 736 31.89 -8.05 -2.74
N GLU A 737 31.55 -8.52 -3.94
CA GLU A 737 30.30 -8.11 -4.60
C GLU A 737 29.11 -8.75 -3.87
N THR A 738 27.99 -8.04 -3.72
CA THR A 738 26.78 -8.62 -3.10
C THR A 738 25.52 -8.16 -3.82
N VAL A 739 24.54 -9.07 -3.87
CA VAL A 739 23.15 -8.77 -4.24
C VAL A 739 22.19 -9.09 -3.09
N CYS A 740 22.70 -9.73 -2.02
CA CYS A 740 21.91 -10.20 -0.89
C CYS A 740 21.41 -9.03 -0.05
N ALA A 741 20.23 -9.20 0.57
CA ALA A 741 19.80 -8.34 1.66
C ALA A 741 20.80 -8.43 2.83
N PRO A 742 21.27 -7.29 3.38
CA PRO A 742 21.93 -7.29 4.67
C PRO A 742 20.97 -7.81 5.76
N VAL A 743 21.51 -8.40 6.82
CA VAL A 743 20.73 -8.64 8.06
C VAL A 743 21.31 -7.77 9.15
N VAL A 744 20.42 -7.11 9.91
CA VAL A 744 20.80 -6.17 10.98
C VAL A 744 20.23 -6.65 12.30
N TYR A 745 21.11 -6.85 13.29
CA TYR A 745 20.69 -7.26 14.62
C TYR A 745 21.72 -6.81 15.66
N ASN A 746 21.24 -6.28 16.80
CA ASN A 746 22.07 -5.87 17.94
C ASN A 746 23.33 -5.07 17.53
N ASN A 747 23.14 -4.01 16.74
CA ASN A 747 24.20 -3.14 16.23
C ASN A 747 25.25 -3.84 15.36
N ARG A 748 24.90 -4.94 14.70
CA ARG A 748 25.74 -5.64 13.74
C ARG A 748 25.01 -5.82 12.42
N ILE A 749 25.75 -5.65 11.33
CA ILE A 749 25.26 -5.82 9.97
C ILE A 749 26.01 -7.00 9.34
N TYR A 750 25.27 -7.97 8.82
CA TYR A 750 25.81 -9.17 8.19
C TYR A 750 25.60 -9.09 6.68
N VAL A 751 26.69 -9.05 5.91
CA VAL A 751 26.65 -8.91 4.45
C VAL A 751 27.28 -10.14 3.80
N ALA A 752 26.43 -11.05 3.32
CA ALA A 752 26.85 -12.20 2.50
C ALA A 752 27.13 -11.76 1.06
N GLY A 753 27.93 -12.50 0.29
CA GLY A 753 28.16 -12.13 -1.11
C GLY A 753 28.96 -13.11 -1.96
N GLN A 754 29.32 -12.65 -3.16
CA GLN A 754 29.92 -13.46 -4.21
C GLN A 754 31.38 -13.86 -4.00
N GLY A 755 32.00 -13.38 -2.92
CA GLY A 755 33.28 -13.91 -2.44
C GLY A 755 33.14 -15.26 -1.75
N GLY A 756 31.93 -15.64 -1.35
CA GLY A 756 31.66 -16.83 -0.54
C GLY A 756 31.90 -16.60 0.95
N THR A 757 31.80 -15.35 1.41
CA THR A 757 32.06 -14.95 2.80
C THR A 757 30.88 -14.16 3.37
N ILE A 758 30.89 -13.90 4.67
CA ILE A 758 30.07 -12.88 5.32
C ILE A 758 31.01 -11.82 5.90
N ASP A 759 30.75 -10.55 5.56
CA ASP A 759 31.34 -9.41 6.26
C ASP A 759 30.44 -9.05 7.44
N VAL A 760 31.01 -8.98 8.65
CA VAL A 760 30.32 -8.50 9.85
C VAL A 760 30.78 -7.08 10.13
N ILE A 761 29.83 -6.15 10.11
CA ILE A 761 30.07 -4.70 10.09
C ILE A 761 29.43 -4.07 11.33
N ASN A 762 30.06 -3.02 11.86
CA ASN A 762 29.52 -2.25 12.97
C ASN A 762 28.27 -1.47 12.54
N GLY A 763 27.12 -1.86 13.07
CA GLY A 763 25.82 -1.25 12.82
C GLY A 763 25.38 -0.25 13.88
N ASN A 764 26.21 0.10 14.88
CA ASN A 764 25.86 1.11 15.88
C ASN A 764 26.05 2.53 15.32
N PRO A 765 24.99 3.32 15.08
CA PRO A 765 25.13 4.67 14.51
C PRO A 765 25.84 5.66 15.45
N ASP A 766 25.80 5.41 16.77
CA ASP A 766 26.44 6.23 17.80
C ASP A 766 27.94 5.94 17.97
N ASP A 767 28.43 4.84 17.37
CA ASP A 767 29.87 4.53 17.39
C ASP A 767 30.60 5.34 16.32
N SER A 768 31.73 5.93 16.71
CA SER A 768 32.69 6.56 15.79
C SER A 768 33.18 5.65 14.66
N ASN A 769 33.10 4.33 14.83
CA ASN A 769 33.45 3.31 13.83
C ASN A 769 32.22 2.70 13.14
N PHE A 770 31.05 3.33 13.20
CA PHE A 770 29.87 2.92 12.42
C PHE A 770 30.25 2.65 10.95
N MET A 771 29.71 1.57 10.38
CA MET A 771 29.96 1.08 9.02
C MET A 771 31.37 0.53 8.75
N SER A 772 32.21 0.35 9.78
CA SER A 772 33.49 -0.35 9.62
C SER A 772 33.33 -1.87 9.73
N THR A 773 34.08 -2.64 8.94
CA THR A 773 34.16 -4.09 9.07
C THR A 773 34.79 -4.47 10.40
N ILE A 774 34.08 -5.29 11.19
CA ILE A 774 34.60 -5.93 12.41
C ILE A 774 35.48 -7.12 12.01
N TYR A 775 34.93 -8.03 11.19
CA TYR A 775 35.67 -9.16 10.63
C TYR A 775 34.98 -9.72 9.37
N THR A 776 35.71 -10.54 8.62
CA THR A 776 35.20 -11.31 7.48
C THR A 776 35.41 -12.80 7.75
N THR A 777 34.43 -13.64 7.43
CA THR A 777 34.52 -15.09 7.65
C THR A 777 35.50 -15.79 6.70
N ASN A 778 35.76 -17.08 6.95
CA ASN A 778 36.34 -17.96 5.94
C ASN A 778 35.45 -18.06 4.69
N LYS A 779 36.08 -18.38 3.55
CA LYS A 779 35.40 -18.62 2.29
C LYS A 779 34.77 -20.00 2.23
N ILE A 780 33.50 -20.05 1.86
CA ILE A 780 32.75 -21.25 1.47
C ILE A 780 32.29 -21.08 0.03
N GLY A 781 32.09 -22.18 -0.71
CA GLY A 781 31.49 -22.04 -2.02
C GLY A 781 32.35 -21.31 -3.07
N MET A 782 31.78 -21.10 -4.26
CA MET A 782 32.25 -20.08 -5.18
C MET A 782 31.68 -18.69 -4.83
N LYS A 783 30.41 -18.64 -4.42
CA LYS A 783 29.64 -17.46 -4.02
C LYS A 783 28.59 -17.84 -2.97
N ILE A 784 28.10 -16.85 -2.23
CA ILE A 784 26.82 -16.89 -1.52
C ILE A 784 25.90 -15.92 -2.24
N GLN A 785 24.70 -16.37 -2.60
CA GLN A 785 23.65 -15.51 -3.14
C GLN A 785 22.30 -15.70 -2.43
N SER A 786 22.16 -16.68 -1.54
CA SER A 786 21.00 -16.73 -0.63
C SER A 786 21.06 -15.52 0.30
N ASN A 787 19.92 -14.89 0.56
CA ASN A 787 19.83 -13.96 1.68
C ASN A 787 20.15 -14.70 2.99
N PRO A 788 21.02 -14.13 3.83
CA PRO A 788 21.27 -14.71 5.14
C PRO A 788 19.97 -14.65 5.97
N ILE A 789 19.71 -15.69 6.77
CA ILE A 789 18.66 -15.65 7.80
C ILE A 789 19.32 -15.76 9.17
N LEU A 790 19.01 -14.84 10.08
CA LEU A 790 19.51 -14.84 11.45
C LEU A 790 18.46 -15.42 12.40
N SER A 791 18.89 -16.37 13.23
CA SER A 791 18.13 -16.94 14.33
C SER A 791 18.64 -16.41 15.67
N THR A 792 17.73 -15.87 16.48
CA THR A 792 17.97 -15.48 17.88
C THR A 792 17.52 -16.56 18.86
N GLY A 793 16.96 -17.68 18.40
CA GLY A 793 16.34 -18.70 19.27
C GLY A 793 17.27 -19.35 20.31
N TYR A 794 18.59 -19.23 20.15
CA TYR A 794 19.59 -19.70 21.11
C TYR A 794 20.23 -18.59 21.96
N GLU A 795 19.87 -17.33 21.72
CA GLU A 795 20.55 -16.18 22.33
C GLU A 795 20.33 -16.13 23.84
N GLU A 796 19.11 -16.38 24.32
CA GLU A 796 18.83 -16.40 25.75
C GLU A 796 19.64 -17.48 26.49
N GLU A 797 19.85 -18.64 25.85
CA GLU A 797 20.53 -19.79 26.45
C GLU A 797 22.06 -19.70 26.36
N THR A 798 22.57 -19.16 25.27
CA THR A 798 24.00 -19.24 24.91
C THR A 798 24.69 -17.88 24.79
N GLY A 799 23.92 -16.81 24.68
CA GLY A 799 24.39 -15.47 24.33
C GLY A 799 24.77 -15.31 22.85
N ASN A 800 24.50 -16.31 22.00
CA ASN A 800 24.88 -16.32 20.59
C ASN A 800 23.66 -16.34 19.66
N VAL A 801 23.80 -15.63 18.55
CA VAL A 801 22.91 -15.71 17.39
C VAL A 801 23.55 -16.56 16.29
N TYR A 802 22.73 -17.06 15.37
CA TYR A 802 23.16 -17.96 14.31
C TYR A 802 22.66 -17.49 12.95
N ILE A 803 23.56 -17.32 11.98
CA ILE A 803 23.25 -16.83 10.63
C ILE A 803 23.42 -17.97 9.64
N TYR A 804 22.38 -18.28 8.87
CA TYR A 804 22.34 -19.40 7.91
C TYR A 804 22.43 -18.89 6.48
N VAL A 805 23.21 -19.59 5.65
CA VAL A 805 23.41 -19.27 4.22
C VAL A 805 23.59 -20.55 3.40
N GLN A 806 23.24 -20.49 2.13
CA GLN A 806 23.52 -21.56 1.17
C GLN A 806 24.71 -21.20 0.28
N SER A 807 25.62 -22.17 0.11
CA SER A 807 26.76 -22.01 -0.79
C SER A 807 26.38 -22.33 -2.24
N TYR A 808 26.83 -21.50 -3.18
CA TYR A 808 26.79 -21.84 -4.59
C TYR A 808 28.00 -22.71 -4.96
N ASN A 809 27.86 -24.01 -4.76
CA ASN A 809 28.78 -25.06 -5.19
C ASN A 809 27.97 -26.34 -5.37
N ALA A 810 28.44 -27.33 -6.11
CA ALA A 810 27.91 -28.68 -5.95
C ALA A 810 28.50 -29.30 -4.66
N PRO A 811 27.70 -29.79 -3.70
CA PRO A 811 26.27 -30.16 -3.83
C PRO A 811 25.24 -29.11 -3.33
N GLY A 812 25.65 -27.91 -2.94
CA GLY A 812 24.74 -26.81 -2.60
C GLY A 812 24.43 -26.73 -1.10
N ASN A 813 25.42 -27.03 -0.26
CA ASN A 813 25.22 -27.19 1.18
C ASN A 813 24.87 -25.87 1.89
N ILE A 814 24.16 -26.03 3.00
CA ILE A 814 23.89 -25.00 4.00
C ILE A 814 25.07 -24.88 4.96
N TYR A 815 25.37 -23.65 5.34
CA TYR A 815 26.38 -23.27 6.32
C TYR A 815 25.75 -22.33 7.33
N TYR A 816 26.33 -22.28 8.54
CA TYR A 816 25.95 -21.31 9.55
C TYR A 816 27.17 -20.61 10.15
N LEU A 817 26.97 -19.36 10.55
CA LEU A 817 27.89 -18.55 11.36
C LEU A 817 27.32 -18.42 12.76
N GLU A 818 28.15 -18.62 13.77
CA GLU A 818 27.85 -18.34 15.18
C GLU A 818 28.47 -17.00 15.58
N ASP A 819 27.69 -16.11 16.16
CA ASP A 819 28.13 -14.75 16.47
C ASP A 819 27.47 -14.18 17.74
N ASN A 820 28.10 -13.16 18.34
CA ASN A 820 27.54 -12.36 19.44
C ASN A 820 28.20 -10.97 19.47
N ALA A 821 27.68 -10.06 20.30
CA ALA A 821 28.16 -8.67 20.40
C ALA A 821 29.69 -8.51 20.60
N ASN A 822 30.36 -9.48 21.24
CA ASN A 822 31.79 -9.43 21.55
C ASN A 822 32.69 -10.14 20.51
N SER A 823 32.11 -10.83 19.53
CA SER A 823 32.88 -11.60 18.54
C SER A 823 33.72 -10.70 17.65
N THR A 824 35.01 -11.01 17.51
CA THR A 824 35.95 -10.29 16.62
C THR A 824 36.48 -11.17 15.47
N SER A 825 35.96 -12.38 15.36
CA SER A 825 36.21 -13.35 14.28
C SER A 825 35.09 -14.38 14.25
N GLY A 826 34.84 -15.00 13.11
CA GLY A 826 33.82 -16.03 12.96
C GLY A 826 34.14 -17.01 11.82
N GLU A 827 33.58 -18.22 11.93
CA GLU A 827 33.77 -19.30 10.95
C GLU A 827 32.40 -19.80 10.46
N LEU A 828 32.24 -19.86 9.14
CA LEU A 828 31.14 -20.54 8.46
C LEU A 828 31.35 -22.05 8.53
N LYS A 829 30.49 -22.73 9.30
CA LYS A 829 30.50 -24.17 9.54
C LYS A 829 29.46 -24.83 8.65
N GLN A 830 29.83 -25.92 7.98
CA GLN A 830 28.90 -26.67 7.14
C GLN A 830 27.86 -27.37 8.01
N LEU A 831 26.58 -27.16 7.69
CA LEU A 831 25.44 -27.76 8.37
C LEU A 831 24.97 -29.03 7.65
N SER A 832 24.66 -28.92 6.36
CA SER A 832 24.11 -30.02 5.58
C SER A 832 25.21 -30.88 4.96
N ASN A 833 24.89 -32.13 4.67
CA ASN A 833 25.81 -33.05 3.98
C ASN A 833 25.07 -33.83 2.89
N LEU A 834 24.83 -33.16 1.77
CA LEU A 834 24.24 -33.77 0.58
C LEU A 834 25.27 -34.72 -0.07
N SER A 835 25.25 -36.02 0.26
CA SER A 835 26.22 -37.00 -0.28
C SER A 835 25.58 -38.21 -0.98
N THR A 836 26.00 -38.42 -2.24
CA THR A 836 25.87 -39.57 -3.18
C THR A 836 24.52 -40.23 -3.46
N THR A 837 23.50 -40.14 -2.60
CA THR A 837 22.17 -40.73 -2.82
C THR A 837 21.15 -39.74 -3.38
N SER A 838 21.31 -38.46 -3.05
CA SER A 838 20.62 -37.31 -3.63
C SER A 838 21.48 -36.68 -4.75
N THR A 839 20.86 -36.22 -5.84
CA THR A 839 21.58 -35.68 -7.02
C THR A 839 22.28 -34.36 -6.66
N ALA A 840 23.57 -34.41 -6.36
CA ALA A 840 24.39 -33.25 -6.01
C ALA A 840 24.43 -32.23 -7.16
N ALA A 841 24.02 -30.99 -6.90
CA ALA A 841 24.01 -29.89 -7.88
C ALA A 841 24.42 -28.56 -7.27
N TYR A 842 24.71 -27.57 -8.11
CA TYR A 842 24.78 -26.19 -7.62
C TYR A 842 23.42 -25.79 -7.06
N ALA A 843 23.39 -24.83 -6.16
CA ALA A 843 22.15 -24.31 -5.62
C ALA A 843 22.15 -22.80 -5.70
N TYR A 844 21.13 -22.28 -6.38
CA TYR A 844 20.85 -20.85 -6.41
C TYR A 844 19.96 -20.45 -5.24
N GLU A 845 20.07 -19.17 -4.92
CA GLU A 845 19.23 -18.34 -4.06
C GLU A 845 17.97 -19.04 -3.56
N GLN A 846 18.00 -19.68 -2.38
CA GLN A 846 17.01 -19.51 -1.29
C GLN A 846 17.12 -20.55 -0.18
N ILE A 847 16.87 -20.05 1.03
CA ILE A 847 16.56 -20.84 2.20
C ILE A 847 15.24 -20.31 2.77
N ALA A 848 14.40 -21.20 3.26
CA ALA A 848 13.23 -20.88 4.06
C ALA A 848 13.34 -21.62 5.39
N ILE A 849 12.75 -21.05 6.43
CA ILE A 849 12.76 -21.62 7.78
C ILE A 849 11.32 -21.63 8.28
N ASP A 850 10.88 -22.76 8.82
CA ASP A 850 9.58 -22.90 9.45
C ASP A 850 9.64 -22.67 10.96
N ASP A 851 8.49 -22.66 11.63
CA ASP A 851 8.39 -22.39 13.06
C ASP A 851 8.97 -23.52 13.93
N GLU A 852 9.19 -24.71 13.34
CA GLU A 852 9.85 -25.85 13.99
C GLU A 852 11.39 -25.77 13.87
N GLY A 853 11.92 -24.79 13.15
CA GLY A 853 13.36 -24.59 12.94
C GLY A 853 13.97 -25.52 11.89
N GLN A 854 13.15 -26.09 11.01
CA GLN A 854 13.59 -26.84 9.83
C GLN A 854 14.01 -25.86 8.73
N ILE A 855 15.01 -26.25 7.94
CA ILE A 855 15.53 -25.45 6.82
C ILE A 855 15.15 -26.11 5.52
N TYR A 856 14.49 -25.35 4.66
CA TYR A 856 14.10 -25.73 3.30
C TYR A 856 14.97 -25.03 2.28
N PHE A 857 15.43 -25.77 1.30
CA PHE A 857 16.28 -25.22 0.23
C PHE A 857 16.26 -26.16 -0.97
N PHE A 858 16.62 -25.66 -2.14
CA PHE A 858 16.64 -26.46 -3.36
C PHE A 858 18.02 -26.45 -4.02
N ASN A 859 18.16 -27.26 -5.07
CA ASN A 859 19.31 -27.22 -5.96
C ASN A 859 18.88 -27.18 -7.44
N GLU A 860 19.84 -26.95 -8.33
CA GLU A 860 19.63 -26.80 -9.78
C GLU A 860 19.23 -28.09 -10.52
N GLU A 861 19.18 -29.24 -9.83
CA GLU A 861 18.55 -30.46 -10.37
C GLU A 861 17.04 -30.48 -10.09
N GLY A 862 16.52 -29.46 -9.39
CA GLY A 862 15.11 -29.31 -9.07
C GLY A 862 14.65 -30.21 -7.92
N TYR A 863 15.54 -30.48 -6.97
CA TYR A 863 15.20 -31.12 -5.70
C TYR A 863 15.03 -30.04 -4.63
N LEU A 864 13.89 -30.07 -3.95
CA LEU A 864 13.64 -29.40 -2.68
C LEU A 864 14.06 -30.34 -1.55
N TYR A 865 14.79 -29.82 -0.57
CA TYR A 865 15.28 -30.52 0.60
C TYR A 865 14.67 -29.91 1.85
N CYS A 866 14.35 -30.76 2.82
CA CYS A 866 14.15 -30.34 4.20
C CYS A 866 15.27 -30.91 5.08
N TYR A 867 15.90 -30.05 5.85
CA TYR A 867 16.84 -30.41 6.90
C TYR A 867 16.30 -29.99 8.27
N GLY A 868 16.31 -30.93 9.21
CA GLY A 868 15.84 -30.69 10.58
C GLY A 868 16.73 -31.40 11.59
N GLU A 869 16.48 -31.16 12.88
CA GLU A 869 17.22 -31.85 13.94
C GLU A 869 16.91 -33.34 13.89
N LYS A 870 17.96 -34.17 13.94
CA LYS A 870 17.78 -35.61 13.89
C LYS A 870 16.92 -36.09 15.04
N HIS A 871 15.76 -36.67 14.71
CA HIS A 871 14.96 -37.31 15.75
C HIS A 871 15.67 -38.60 16.12
N ILE A 872 16.15 -38.68 17.36
CA ILE A 872 16.48 -39.97 17.96
C ILE A 872 15.13 -40.68 18.12
N HIS A 873 14.77 -41.54 17.17
CA HIS A 873 13.53 -42.29 17.23
C HIS A 873 13.53 -43.20 18.46
N ASN A 874 12.94 -42.71 19.54
CA ASN A 874 12.47 -43.53 20.63
C ASN A 874 11.09 -44.06 20.24
N TYR A 875 10.86 -45.33 20.52
CA TYR A 875 9.62 -45.99 20.20
C TYR A 875 8.96 -46.48 21.47
N THR A 876 7.70 -46.12 21.65
CA THR A 876 6.80 -46.77 22.58
C THR A 876 6.07 -47.90 21.89
N TYR A 877 5.85 -48.99 22.63
CA TYR A 877 5.23 -50.20 22.10
C TYR A 877 3.99 -50.55 22.92
N GLU A 878 2.81 -50.46 22.30
CA GLU A 878 1.56 -50.93 22.90
C GLU A 878 1.28 -52.37 22.47
N THR A 879 1.01 -53.25 23.42
CA THR A 879 0.76 -54.67 23.11
C THR A 879 -0.66 -54.86 22.56
N LEU A 880 -0.76 -55.46 21.38
CA LEU A 880 -2.04 -55.94 20.83
C LEU A 880 -2.20 -57.44 21.08
N LEU A 881 -3.44 -57.92 20.96
CA LEU A 881 -3.74 -59.35 20.89
C LEU A 881 -3.12 -59.95 19.60
N ASN A 882 -2.90 -61.26 19.58
CA ASN A 882 -2.51 -62.04 18.38
C ASN A 882 -1.09 -61.78 17.82
N GLY A 883 -0.16 -61.37 18.67
CA GLY A 883 1.27 -61.37 18.33
C GLY A 883 1.71 -60.11 17.61
N LYS A 884 0.98 -59.02 17.80
CA LYS A 884 1.29 -57.71 17.24
C LYS A 884 1.49 -56.66 18.33
N HIS A 885 2.12 -55.57 17.97
CA HIS A 885 2.20 -54.37 18.80
C HIS A 885 2.01 -53.14 17.92
N ILE A 886 1.52 -52.06 18.52
CA ILE A 886 1.60 -50.74 17.90
C ILE A 886 2.94 -50.15 18.29
N LYS A 887 3.76 -49.88 17.29
CA LYS A 887 5.01 -49.14 17.44
C LYS A 887 4.70 -47.69 17.17
N THR A 888 4.86 -46.84 18.17
CA THR A 888 4.63 -45.40 18.07
C THR A 888 5.95 -44.67 18.20
N CYS A 889 6.22 -43.81 17.23
CA CYS A 889 7.35 -42.88 17.26
C CYS A 889 7.07 -41.77 18.27
N ASP A 890 7.83 -41.71 19.37
CA ASP A 890 7.59 -40.74 20.44
C ASP A 890 7.77 -39.28 19.98
N GLY A 891 8.54 -39.05 18.91
CA GLY A 891 8.83 -37.73 18.36
C GLY A 891 7.92 -37.30 17.20
N CYS A 892 7.41 -38.24 16.41
CA CYS A 892 6.67 -37.95 15.18
C CYS A 892 5.19 -38.37 15.22
N GLY A 893 4.75 -39.07 16.28
CA GLY A 893 3.36 -39.48 16.46
C GLY A 893 2.87 -40.56 15.50
N GLU A 894 3.66 -40.90 14.48
CA GLU A 894 3.38 -42.00 13.57
C GLU A 894 3.32 -43.32 14.32
N SER A 895 2.28 -44.11 14.02
CA SER A 895 2.06 -45.42 14.60
C SER A 895 1.86 -46.46 13.51
N GLU A 896 2.54 -47.60 13.66
CA GLU A 896 2.40 -48.74 12.76
C GLU A 896 2.21 -50.04 13.55
N GLU A 897 1.42 -50.95 12.97
CA GLU A 897 1.17 -52.26 13.54
C GLU A 897 2.22 -53.25 13.03
N GLU A 898 3.06 -53.77 13.94
CA GLU A 898 4.12 -54.72 13.63
C GLU A 898 3.89 -56.06 14.35
N PHE A 899 4.43 -57.15 13.78
CA PHE A 899 4.46 -58.46 14.45
C PHE A 899 5.56 -58.51 15.51
N CYS A 900 5.30 -59.19 16.62
CA CYS A 900 6.25 -59.38 17.71
C CYS A 900 7.40 -60.33 17.30
N THR A 901 8.62 -59.92 17.59
CA THR A 901 9.83 -60.77 17.50
C THR A 901 10.22 -61.25 18.89
N PHE A 902 10.53 -62.53 19.06
CA PHE A 902 10.76 -63.14 20.38
C PHE A 902 12.21 -63.53 20.63
N GLU A 903 12.69 -63.25 21.83
CA GLU A 903 13.92 -63.80 22.39
C GLU A 903 13.65 -64.24 23.84
N ASN A 904 14.15 -65.42 24.25
CA ASN A 904 13.92 -65.97 25.60
C ASN A 904 12.45 -65.95 26.07
N ASN A 905 11.52 -66.27 25.17
CA ASN A 905 10.06 -66.29 25.39
C ASN A 905 9.39 -64.92 25.69
N LYS A 906 10.06 -63.80 25.41
CA LYS A 906 9.47 -62.45 25.49
C LYS A 906 9.62 -61.71 24.17
N CYS A 907 8.63 -60.91 23.82
CA CYS A 907 8.77 -59.99 22.71
C CYS A 907 9.89 -58.99 23.05
N ILE A 908 10.86 -58.83 22.15
CA ILE A 908 12.00 -57.94 22.37
C ILE A 908 11.63 -56.46 22.39
N TYR A 909 10.42 -56.13 21.91
CA TYR A 909 9.91 -54.76 21.82
C TYR A 909 8.91 -54.43 22.95
N CYS A 910 7.79 -55.15 23.02
CA CYS A 910 6.72 -54.88 23.98
C CYS A 910 6.79 -55.71 25.27
N GLY A 911 7.75 -56.65 25.39
CA GLY A 911 7.96 -57.44 26.61
C GLY A 911 6.90 -58.50 26.93
N VAL A 912 5.86 -58.64 26.09
CA VAL A 912 4.80 -59.64 26.29
C VAL A 912 5.36 -61.06 26.21
N GLU A 913 4.91 -61.93 27.12
CA GLU A 913 5.33 -63.33 27.14
C GLU A 913 4.65 -64.15 26.04
N ARG A 914 5.43 -65.04 25.41
CA ARG A 914 4.96 -66.00 24.40
C ARG A 914 3.82 -66.91 24.91
N SER A 915 3.69 -67.07 26.22
CA SER A 915 2.63 -67.83 26.89
C SER A 915 1.24 -67.21 26.75
N LYS A 916 1.09 -65.97 26.27
CA LYS A 916 -0.21 -65.29 26.10
C LYS A 916 -0.87 -65.53 24.73
N TYR A 917 -0.32 -66.39 23.88
CA TYR A 917 -0.86 -66.68 22.53
C TYR A 917 -1.67 -67.98 22.49
N ILE A 918 -2.68 -68.02 21.62
CA ILE A 918 -3.57 -69.18 21.42
C ILE A 918 -2.92 -70.13 20.41
N TYR A 919 -2.43 -71.26 20.89
CA TYR A 919 -1.92 -72.32 20.00
C TYR A 919 -3.04 -72.82 19.07
N GLY A 920 -2.72 -72.95 17.78
CA GLY A 920 -3.62 -73.35 16.71
C GLY A 920 -4.48 -72.26 16.07
N ASP A 921 -4.43 -71.02 16.58
CA ASP A 921 -4.90 -69.83 15.86
C ASP A 921 -3.77 -69.36 14.91
N ILE A 922 -3.84 -69.86 13.68
CA ILE A 922 -2.81 -69.68 12.64
C ILE A 922 -3.11 -68.44 11.81
N ASN A 923 -4.38 -68.11 11.58
CA ASN A 923 -4.77 -66.89 10.88
C ASN A 923 -4.76 -65.66 11.81
N GLN A 924 -4.56 -65.86 13.11
CA GLN A 924 -4.39 -64.82 14.13
C GLN A 924 -5.64 -63.96 14.29
N ASP A 925 -6.82 -64.60 14.19
CA ASP A 925 -8.12 -63.96 14.34
C ASP A 925 -8.71 -64.06 15.77
N GLY A 926 -8.02 -64.77 16.67
CA GLY A 926 -8.43 -65.00 18.06
C GLY A 926 -9.29 -66.25 18.26
N GLU A 927 -9.64 -66.98 17.20
CA GLU A 927 -10.44 -68.20 17.24
C GLU A 927 -9.73 -69.36 16.53
N VAL A 928 -9.76 -70.55 17.11
CA VAL A 928 -9.27 -71.75 16.41
C VAL A 928 -10.39 -72.35 15.57
N ASN A 929 -10.37 -72.08 14.27
CA ASN A 929 -11.43 -72.45 13.33
C ASN A 929 -10.91 -73.03 11.99
N VAL A 930 -11.82 -73.28 11.05
CA VAL A 930 -11.50 -73.94 9.76
C VAL A 930 -10.53 -73.11 8.92
N GLN A 931 -10.48 -71.80 9.10
CA GLN A 931 -9.56 -70.92 8.38
C GLN A 931 -8.11 -71.18 8.78
N ASP A 932 -7.82 -71.44 10.05
CA ASP A 932 -6.47 -71.80 10.54
C ASP A 932 -5.95 -73.07 9.92
N THR A 933 -6.82 -74.08 9.90
CA THR A 933 -6.58 -75.34 9.23
C THR A 933 -6.24 -75.10 7.76
N THR A 934 -7.03 -74.27 7.09
CA THR A 934 -6.90 -74.01 5.65
C THR A 934 -5.58 -73.30 5.35
N LEU A 935 -5.21 -72.31 6.16
CA LEU A 935 -3.95 -71.59 6.05
C LEU A 935 -2.76 -72.53 6.27
N LEU A 936 -2.84 -73.41 7.28
CA LEU A 936 -1.81 -74.38 7.58
C LEU A 936 -1.67 -75.46 6.49
N GLN A 937 -2.76 -75.87 5.84
CA GLN A 937 -2.73 -76.75 4.67
C GLN A 937 -2.08 -76.09 3.45
N LYS A 938 -2.41 -74.82 3.20
CA LYS A 938 -1.75 -74.04 2.13
C LYS A 938 -0.25 -73.94 2.39
N TYR A 939 0.16 -73.65 3.62
CA TYR A 939 1.58 -73.65 3.99
C TYR A 939 2.24 -75.02 3.78
N ALA A 940 1.65 -76.10 4.28
CA ALA A 940 2.19 -77.45 4.14
C ALA A 940 2.30 -77.92 2.67
N THR A 941 1.53 -77.31 1.76
CA THR A 941 1.55 -77.56 0.30
C THR A 941 2.34 -76.50 -0.48
N LYS A 942 3.04 -75.59 0.20
CA LYS A 942 3.81 -74.47 -0.39
C LYS A 942 2.97 -73.50 -1.22
N LEU A 943 1.69 -73.38 -0.90
CA LEU A 943 0.74 -72.43 -1.51
C LEU A 943 0.57 -71.15 -0.67
N ALA A 944 1.18 -71.08 0.50
CA ALA A 944 1.27 -69.89 1.37
C ALA A 944 2.55 -69.97 2.20
N GLU A 945 3.04 -68.82 2.68
CA GLU A 945 4.12 -68.74 3.68
C GLU A 945 3.51 -68.36 5.04
N LEU A 946 4.13 -68.80 6.14
CA LEU A 946 3.74 -68.41 7.50
C LEU A 946 4.80 -67.50 8.10
N ASN A 947 4.37 -66.49 8.85
CA ASN A 947 5.28 -65.69 9.69
C ASN A 947 5.73 -66.52 10.91
N ASP A 948 6.73 -66.02 11.65
CA ASP A 948 7.33 -66.79 12.75
C ASP A 948 6.37 -67.03 13.92
N VAL A 949 5.40 -66.14 14.13
CA VAL A 949 4.35 -66.31 15.15
C VAL A 949 3.36 -67.38 14.70
N GLN A 950 2.91 -67.36 13.45
CA GLN A 950 2.02 -68.38 12.88
C GLN A 950 2.67 -69.76 12.84
N LYS A 951 3.97 -69.82 12.54
CA LYS A 951 4.77 -71.06 12.65
C LYS A 951 4.83 -71.55 14.09
N GLU A 952 4.86 -70.66 15.06
CA GLU A 952 4.85 -71.02 16.47
C GLU A 952 3.47 -71.50 16.94
N CYS A 953 2.39 -70.78 16.59
CA CYS A 953 1.01 -71.20 16.84
C CYS A 953 0.72 -72.57 16.22
N ALA A 954 1.42 -72.94 15.15
CA ALA A 954 1.32 -74.26 14.50
C ALA A 954 2.04 -75.41 15.22
N LYS A 955 2.89 -75.14 16.23
CA LYS A 955 3.68 -76.15 16.98
C LYS A 955 3.02 -76.56 18.30
N PHE A 956 1.75 -76.96 18.24
CA PHE A 956 0.96 -77.28 19.44
C PHE A 956 1.13 -78.73 19.95
N ASP A 957 2.07 -79.51 19.41
CA ASP A 957 2.15 -80.96 19.62
C ASP A 957 3.57 -81.57 19.62
N ASP A 958 4.60 -80.79 19.96
CA ASP A 958 6.01 -81.20 19.94
C ASP A 958 6.52 -81.74 18.58
N MET A 959 5.80 -81.49 17.47
CA MET A 959 6.30 -81.85 16.15
C MET A 959 7.41 -80.89 15.72
N GLU A 960 8.60 -81.42 15.44
CA GLU A 960 9.73 -80.65 14.89
C GLU A 960 9.40 -79.97 13.55
N ASN A 961 8.37 -80.44 12.83
CA ASN A 961 8.02 -79.95 11.49
C ASN A 961 6.50 -79.79 11.29
N ILE A 962 6.10 -78.63 10.75
CA ILE A 962 4.73 -78.34 10.34
C ILE A 962 4.40 -79.15 9.07
N THR A 963 3.35 -79.99 9.12
CA THR A 963 2.94 -80.82 7.99
C THR A 963 1.42 -80.82 7.83
N VAL A 964 0.89 -81.45 6.77
CA VAL A 964 -0.57 -81.65 6.59
C VAL A 964 -1.21 -82.36 7.81
N LYS A 965 -0.42 -83.14 8.57
CA LYS A 965 -0.88 -83.75 9.82
C LYS A 965 -1.17 -82.73 10.92
N SER A 966 -0.45 -81.59 10.96
CA SER A 966 -0.74 -80.47 11.87
C SER A 966 -2.14 -79.93 11.61
N ALA A 967 -2.49 -79.65 10.36
CA ALA A 967 -3.82 -79.15 10.01
C ALA A 967 -4.93 -80.17 10.30
N THR A 968 -4.67 -81.46 10.10
CA THR A 968 -5.63 -82.54 10.41
C THR A 968 -5.96 -82.59 11.91
N LYS A 969 -5.02 -82.21 12.78
CA LYS A 969 -5.25 -82.17 14.23
C LYS A 969 -6.13 -80.98 14.61
N ILE A 970 -5.90 -79.79 14.05
CA ILE A 970 -6.78 -78.63 14.24
C ILE A 970 -8.21 -78.97 13.78
N GLN A 971 -8.36 -79.63 12.62
CA GLN A 971 -9.68 -80.10 12.14
C GLN A 971 -10.40 -81.02 13.12
N LYS A 972 -9.67 -81.95 13.75
CA LYS A 972 -10.24 -82.87 14.74
C LYS A 972 -10.69 -82.14 16.00
N TYR A 973 -9.89 -81.17 16.46
CA TYR A 973 -10.27 -80.30 17.58
C TYR A 973 -11.56 -79.52 17.27
N ILE A 974 -11.64 -78.87 16.10
CA ILE A 974 -12.84 -78.14 15.66
C ILE A 974 -14.07 -79.07 15.60
N ALA A 975 -13.90 -80.30 15.12
CA ALA A 975 -15.00 -81.25 14.97
C ALA A 975 -15.48 -81.86 16.30
N ASN A 976 -14.61 -81.97 17.31
CA ASN A 976 -14.97 -82.52 18.61
C ASN A 976 -14.02 -82.05 19.74
N PRO A 977 -14.29 -80.88 20.36
CA PRO A 977 -13.39 -80.30 21.36
C PRO A 977 -13.21 -81.14 22.64
N GLU A 978 -14.16 -82.04 22.96
CA GLU A 978 -14.17 -82.81 24.22
C GLU A 978 -13.44 -84.17 24.14
N LEU A 979 -13.07 -84.64 22.94
CA LEU A 979 -12.62 -86.03 22.72
C LEU A 979 -11.10 -86.22 22.73
N ASP A 980 -10.31 -85.15 22.72
CA ASP A 980 -8.84 -85.23 22.63
C ASP A 980 -8.20 -84.49 23.81
N THR A 981 -8.08 -85.18 24.96
CA THR A 981 -7.59 -84.57 26.22
C THR A 981 -6.14 -84.09 26.17
N LEU A 982 -5.33 -84.56 25.21
CA LEU A 982 -3.93 -84.13 25.06
C LEU A 982 -3.81 -82.84 24.22
N ILE A 983 -4.64 -82.71 23.17
CA ILE A 983 -4.72 -81.50 22.33
C ILE A 983 -5.56 -80.45 23.07
N GLY A 984 -6.71 -80.83 23.60
CA GLY A 984 -7.57 -79.96 24.39
C GLY A 984 -6.84 -79.29 25.56
N ALA A 985 -5.91 -79.97 26.26
CA ALA A 985 -5.13 -79.36 27.34
C ALA A 985 -4.14 -78.27 26.87
N SER A 986 -3.54 -78.42 25.69
CA SER A 986 -2.65 -77.41 25.08
C SER A 986 -3.42 -76.17 24.60
N PHE A 987 -4.66 -76.37 24.13
CA PHE A 987 -5.55 -75.32 23.62
C PHE A 987 -6.35 -74.63 24.76
N TYR A 988 -6.76 -75.35 25.80
CA TYR A 988 -7.50 -74.82 26.97
C TYR A 988 -6.61 -74.11 28.00
N MET A 989 -5.30 -74.40 28.07
CA MET A 989 -4.45 -73.77 29.09
C MET A 989 -4.27 -72.25 28.92
N TYR A 990 -4.69 -71.67 27.78
CA TYR A 990 -4.40 -70.28 27.44
C TYR A 990 -5.59 -69.48 26.90
N SER A 991 -6.81 -70.04 26.92
CA SER A 991 -8.05 -69.34 26.51
C SER A 991 -8.83 -68.73 27.69
N LYS A 992 -8.14 -68.40 28.80
CA LYS A 992 -8.72 -67.66 29.95
C LYS A 992 -7.83 -66.52 30.38
#